data_AF-A0A317LXN5-F1
#
_entry.id   AF-A0A317LXN5-F1
#
_cell.length_a   1.000
_cell.length_b   1.000
_cell.length_c   1.000
_cell.angle_alpha   90.00
_cell.angle_beta   90.00
_cell.angle_gamma   90.00
#
_symmetry.space_group_name_H-M   'P 1'
#
loop_
_entity.id
_entity.type
_entity.pdbx_description
1 polymer ?
#
loop_
_entity_poly.entity_id
_entity_poly.type
_entity_poly.pdbx_seq_one_letter_code
_entity_poly.pdbx_strand_id
1 'polypeptide(L)'
;MQIRYVMMLLVLLGTVMSGCSKKTRPGNPRVLVFTKTAGFRHASIPAGIQAIQKLGKENGFEVDTTENADYFTEDTLQRYAAVIFLNTTGDVLNNFQEADFERYIQSGGGFVGIHAATDTEYEWGWYGELVGAYFDNHPAGTHKAKLIVKDKTFQATATLPDTWEHTDEWYNFKKISKNTHVLITVDEKTYEGGTNGPDHPISWYHDFDGGRAFYTELGHTNESYTEANYLAHILGGIKYAIGKNTMLDYAQATTLRVPEENRFTKNSLISGEFFEPTEMTVLPDLNILVAERRGEIMYFNQTSHKLSQVGFLRVYYKTETPNVNAEEGVLGIGADPDFVNNHYVYIYYSPADTSVNRLSRFKFENNVLDTASEKIILQLYSQRNICCHTGGSITFGPGGLLYLSTGDNSTPFDEPNQKYVNNGYAPLDDRPGHLQYDGRRTSGNTNDLRGKILRIKINADGTYSIPDGNLFKQGTPNTRPEIYAMGTRNPYRISVDRKNGYVYWGEVGPDANNDDPNRGPRGYDEINQAKKPGNFGYPMFVGNNYPYHLYDYETGKSGAAFDPAKPVNNSRNNTGIKDLPPATPAFIWYPYAKSPDFPSMGSGGRNAMAGPVYYNEFYPKETRLPDYYNNKFFFYDWVRGWIKVATFDKDYNLSKTEDFMPHTKFNALIDMEMGPDGRIYVLEYGNGWFSKNKDAALSRIDYNGGNRAPLAEIHVDKLSGGLPFKVKLNAKGSSDPDGDQLTYIWYLGNGNKQETKEPETEVTYTTAGEYAVSVEVVDAHGTSARSSGIELYAGNETPDVKVNITGNTMFYFSGKPVAYNVSVKDKEDGSTEDGKINAANLYIRADYMEGNDKAGIPQRGHQIITGAIAGRNMVESNDCKTCHKVDEKSIGPSFKQVAEKYKDDEKAPDYLADKIIKGGGGVWGETAMSAHPTITNSEAHQLVEYIMSLGGNNKATPSLPASGTVDPTTGKPEKDNGMLYLMASYTDKGGPGIKPITGTDAITLRSPKIAAAGFDKSDGVSTFEFDGKKLLIPTGSGWATYKDLDLTAVDGINIIYFTQEPLQHGYIVEILLDKADGQKLGEATIGVGAKGMAQSNAMVSFPPVTDAKKHTLFVRIKAADPAEKTGLGILTFQLMSK
;
A
#
# COMPACT_ATOMS: atom_id res chain seq x y z
N MET A 1 66.86 -43.69 7.54
CA MET A 1 65.72 -43.41 6.63
C MET A 1 64.46 -42.91 7.36
N GLN A 2 64.23 -43.23 8.64
CA GLN A 2 62.99 -42.89 9.37
C GLN A 2 62.82 -41.41 9.80
N ILE A 3 63.90 -40.64 10.00
CA ILE A 3 63.79 -39.24 10.49
C ILE A 3 63.31 -38.28 9.38
N ARG A 4 63.59 -38.58 8.10
CA ARG A 4 63.14 -37.75 6.97
C ARG A 4 61.64 -37.84 6.72
N TYR A 5 61.00 -38.98 6.98
CA TYR A 5 59.56 -39.14 6.77
C TYR A 5 58.72 -38.50 7.87
N VAL A 6 59.18 -38.51 9.13
CA VAL A 6 58.48 -37.85 10.24
C VAL A 6 58.52 -36.32 10.11
N MET A 7 59.64 -35.78 9.64
CA MET A 7 59.78 -34.34 9.39
C MET A 7 58.94 -33.89 8.18
N MET A 8 58.80 -34.73 7.15
CA MET A 8 57.95 -34.44 5.98
C MET A 8 56.44 -34.55 6.33
N LEU A 9 56.06 -35.48 7.22
CA LEU A 9 54.68 -35.58 7.73
C LEU A 9 54.30 -34.43 8.65
N LEU A 10 55.22 -33.94 9.50
CA LEU A 10 54.99 -32.76 10.35
C LEU A 10 54.95 -31.46 9.56
N VAL A 11 55.71 -31.34 8.47
CA VAL A 11 55.62 -30.19 7.55
C VAL A 11 54.33 -30.26 6.72
N LEU A 12 53.85 -31.45 6.31
CA LEU A 12 52.54 -31.60 5.68
C LEU A 12 51.37 -31.37 6.66
N LEU A 13 51.47 -31.78 7.92
CA LEU A 13 50.46 -31.48 8.95
C LEU A 13 50.46 -29.98 9.30
N GLY A 14 51.63 -29.34 9.29
CA GLY A 14 51.78 -27.89 9.49
C GLY A 14 51.17 -27.06 8.36
N THR A 15 51.31 -27.48 7.10
CA THR A 15 50.70 -26.79 5.95
C THR A 15 49.20 -27.05 5.81
N VAL A 16 48.68 -28.20 6.28
CA VAL A 16 47.23 -28.46 6.31
C VAL A 16 46.53 -27.69 7.44
N MET A 17 47.21 -27.40 8.57
CA MET A 17 46.63 -26.58 9.65
C MET A 17 46.75 -25.06 9.46
N SER A 18 47.58 -24.58 8.52
CA SER A 18 47.63 -23.14 8.14
C SER A 18 46.59 -22.73 7.08
N GLY A 19 45.77 -23.66 6.58
CA GLY A 19 44.74 -23.40 5.57
C GLY A 19 43.41 -22.85 6.09
N CYS A 20 43.21 -22.74 7.42
CA CYS A 20 41.91 -22.40 8.04
C CYS A 20 41.81 -20.99 8.63
N SER A 21 42.76 -20.08 8.39
CA SER A 21 42.58 -18.67 8.79
C SER A 21 41.77 -17.90 7.74
N LYS A 22 40.60 -17.35 8.12
CA LYS A 22 39.80 -16.46 7.26
C LYS A 22 40.69 -15.35 6.67
N LYS A 23 40.68 -15.18 5.35
CA LYS A 23 41.50 -14.18 4.65
C LYS A 23 41.08 -12.78 5.07
N THR A 24 42.04 -11.95 5.46
CA THR A 24 41.80 -10.51 5.72
C THR A 24 41.56 -9.79 4.40
N ARG A 25 40.59 -8.85 4.39
CA ARG A 25 40.31 -7.97 3.25
C ARG A 25 41.54 -7.09 2.97
N PRO A 26 41.98 -6.94 1.71
CA PRO A 26 43.08 -6.06 1.37
C PRO A 26 42.70 -4.58 1.56
N GLY A 27 43.66 -3.76 2.02
CA GLY A 27 43.46 -2.33 2.23
C GLY A 27 42.80 -1.98 3.56
N ASN A 28 42.43 -0.71 3.71
CA ASN A 28 41.71 -0.24 4.89
C ASN A 28 40.30 -0.84 4.92
N PRO A 29 39.75 -1.19 6.10
CA PRO A 29 38.34 -1.55 6.22
C PRO A 29 37.47 -0.40 5.70
N ARG A 30 36.34 -0.75 5.10
CA ARG A 30 35.38 0.19 4.52
C ARG A 30 34.04 0.02 5.21
N VAL A 31 33.37 1.10 5.55
CA VAL A 31 32.04 1.09 6.16
C VAL A 31 31.04 1.86 5.30
N LEU A 32 29.79 1.39 5.29
CA LEU A 32 28.68 2.05 4.59
C LEU A 32 27.76 2.71 5.63
N VAL A 33 27.64 4.04 5.58
CA VAL A 33 26.70 4.81 6.39
C VAL A 33 25.39 4.96 5.63
N PHE A 34 24.31 4.40 6.18
CA PHE A 34 22.97 4.41 5.62
C PHE A 34 22.05 5.31 6.45
N THR A 35 21.35 6.24 5.78
CA THR A 35 20.55 7.30 6.45
C THR A 35 19.15 7.48 5.86
N LYS A 36 18.61 6.45 5.20
CA LYS A 36 17.23 6.50 4.66
C LYS A 36 16.21 6.56 5.80
N THR A 37 15.18 7.37 5.63
CA THR A 37 14.09 7.53 6.59
C THR A 37 12.75 7.45 5.85
N ALA A 38 11.87 6.54 6.24
CA ALA A 38 10.46 6.49 5.86
C ALA A 38 9.54 7.12 6.92
N GLY A 39 10.09 7.44 8.10
CA GLY A 39 9.43 8.17 9.19
C GLY A 39 10.09 9.53 9.46
N PHE A 40 10.24 9.86 10.74
CA PHE A 40 10.85 11.14 11.17
C PHE A 40 12.30 11.25 10.70
N ARG A 41 12.70 12.45 10.24
CA ARG A 41 14.06 12.71 9.77
C ARG A 41 14.82 13.61 10.74
N HIS A 42 15.87 13.04 11.33
CA HIS A 42 16.70 13.71 12.32
C HIS A 42 17.60 14.78 11.70
N ALA A 43 17.63 15.97 12.30
CA ALA A 43 18.47 17.09 11.85
C ALA A 43 19.97 16.83 12.01
N SER A 44 20.35 15.83 12.83
CA SER A 44 21.73 15.47 13.15
C SER A 44 22.40 14.53 12.17
N ILE A 45 21.67 13.98 11.19
CA ILE A 45 22.22 13.11 10.15
C ILE A 45 23.47 13.73 9.46
N PRO A 46 23.45 14.99 9.00
CA PRO A 46 24.64 15.59 8.38
C PRO A 46 25.84 15.72 9.33
N ALA A 47 25.61 16.05 10.59
CA ALA A 47 26.67 16.12 11.60
C ALA A 47 27.27 14.74 11.89
N GLY A 48 26.42 13.70 11.97
CA GLY A 48 26.85 12.32 12.16
C GLY A 48 27.69 11.78 11.00
N ILE A 49 27.28 12.04 9.76
CA ILE A 49 28.06 11.68 8.58
C ILE A 49 29.47 12.31 8.65
N GLN A 50 29.54 13.62 8.91
CA GLN A 50 30.81 14.34 8.97
C GLN A 50 31.72 13.81 10.09
N ALA A 51 31.16 13.52 11.26
CA ALA A 51 31.90 12.97 12.39
C ALA A 51 32.44 11.57 12.09
N ILE A 52 31.64 10.67 11.52
CA ILE A 52 32.08 9.31 11.17
C ILE A 52 33.15 9.34 10.08
N GLN A 53 33.01 10.20 9.06
CA GLN A 53 34.05 10.39 8.03
C GLN A 53 35.36 10.89 8.63
N LYS A 54 35.30 11.83 9.58
CA LYS A 54 36.47 12.30 10.31
C LYS A 54 37.12 11.17 11.12
N LEU A 55 36.33 10.39 11.87
CA LEU A 55 36.80 9.23 12.62
C LEU A 55 37.48 8.22 11.71
N GLY A 56 36.92 7.95 10.53
CA GLY A 56 37.50 7.06 9.52
C GLY A 56 38.87 7.50 9.06
N LYS A 57 38.98 8.79 8.69
CA LYS A 57 40.26 9.39 8.29
C LYS A 57 41.31 9.33 9.40
N GLU A 58 40.92 9.51 10.66
CA GLU A 58 41.84 9.51 11.81
C GLU A 58 42.20 8.10 12.29
N ASN A 59 41.40 7.08 11.98
CA ASN A 59 41.55 5.72 12.52
C ASN A 59 41.76 4.62 11.46
N GLY A 60 41.96 4.99 10.20
CA GLY A 60 42.35 4.07 9.14
C GLY A 60 41.22 3.20 8.60
N PHE A 61 40.01 3.76 8.47
CA PHE A 61 38.90 3.12 7.75
C PHE A 61 38.22 4.10 6.77
N GLU A 62 37.75 3.58 5.65
CA GLU A 62 37.03 4.35 4.62
C GLU A 62 35.54 4.40 4.92
N VAL A 63 34.89 5.51 4.56
CA VAL A 63 33.47 5.75 4.83
C VAL A 63 32.77 6.15 3.53
N ASP A 64 31.84 5.31 3.09
CA ASP A 64 30.88 5.65 2.04
C ASP A 64 29.52 5.97 2.69
N THR A 65 28.69 6.79 2.03
CA THR A 65 27.38 7.22 2.55
C THR A 65 26.32 7.04 1.49
N THR A 66 25.13 6.57 1.86
CA THR A 66 23.99 6.45 0.94
C THR A 66 22.65 6.57 1.65
N GLU A 67 21.65 7.04 0.92
CA GLU A 67 20.23 6.92 1.28
C GLU A 67 19.50 5.95 0.32
N ASN A 68 20.21 5.44 -0.69
CA ASN A 68 19.65 4.51 -1.64
C ASN A 68 19.73 3.07 -1.10
N ALA A 69 18.55 2.47 -0.85
CA ALA A 69 18.42 1.08 -0.41
C ALA A 69 18.88 0.06 -1.46
N ASP A 70 19.01 0.43 -2.74
CA ASP A 70 19.53 -0.46 -3.81
C ASP A 70 20.99 -0.92 -3.56
N TYR A 71 21.68 -0.28 -2.60
CA TYR A 71 23.00 -0.72 -2.13
C TYR A 71 22.94 -1.96 -1.24
N PHE A 72 21.77 -2.35 -0.74
CA PHE A 72 21.55 -3.57 0.06
C PHE A 72 21.41 -4.79 -0.85
N THR A 73 22.48 -5.05 -1.57
CA THR A 73 22.65 -6.22 -2.44
C THR A 73 23.97 -6.89 -2.11
N GLU A 74 24.06 -8.21 -2.26
CA GLU A 74 25.29 -8.97 -2.02
C GLU A 74 26.51 -8.36 -2.75
N ASP A 75 26.33 -7.98 -4.02
CA ASP A 75 27.38 -7.41 -4.86
C ASP A 75 27.96 -6.09 -4.31
N THR A 76 27.12 -5.29 -3.67
CA THR A 76 27.54 -4.03 -3.07
C THR A 76 28.07 -4.25 -1.66
N LEU A 77 27.34 -5.00 -0.84
CA LEU A 77 27.63 -5.23 0.58
C LEU A 77 28.93 -6.00 0.82
N GLN A 78 29.32 -6.88 -0.11
CA GLN A 78 30.60 -7.60 -0.03
C GLN A 78 31.83 -6.70 0.03
N ARG A 79 31.73 -5.42 -0.30
CA ARG A 79 32.83 -4.44 -0.23
C ARG A 79 33.05 -3.87 1.18
N TYR A 80 32.07 -3.99 2.06
CA TYR A 80 32.09 -3.36 3.38
C TYR A 80 32.40 -4.36 4.49
N ALA A 81 33.07 -3.88 5.53
CA ALA A 81 33.30 -4.62 6.77
C ALA A 81 32.18 -4.38 7.78
N ALA A 82 31.56 -3.19 7.75
CA ALA A 82 30.40 -2.85 8.58
C ALA A 82 29.42 -1.93 7.83
N VAL A 83 28.13 -2.05 8.15
CA VAL A 83 27.07 -1.13 7.75
C VAL A 83 26.58 -0.39 8.99
N ILE A 84 26.41 0.93 8.87
CA ILE A 84 26.02 1.82 9.94
C ILE A 84 24.64 2.39 9.60
N PHE A 85 23.63 2.08 10.40
CA PHE A 85 22.31 2.71 10.34
C PHE A 85 22.36 3.94 11.23
N LEU A 86 22.48 5.11 10.61
CA LEU A 86 22.59 6.39 11.29
C LEU A 86 21.24 7.10 11.21
N ASN A 87 20.48 7.07 12.31
CA ASN A 87 19.19 7.75 12.41
C ASN A 87 18.16 7.35 11.33
N THR A 88 18.15 6.08 10.92
CA THR A 88 17.11 5.52 10.05
C THR A 88 15.77 5.47 10.78
N THR A 89 14.64 5.54 10.08
CA THR A 89 13.31 5.45 10.69
C THR A 89 12.30 4.80 9.73
N GLY A 90 11.36 4.02 10.25
CA GLY A 90 10.32 3.32 9.47
C GLY A 90 10.83 2.08 8.73
N ASP A 91 10.05 1.65 7.73
CA ASP A 91 10.39 0.53 6.82
C ASP A 91 11.22 1.08 5.65
N VAL A 92 12.50 0.68 5.57
CA VAL A 92 13.50 1.28 4.68
C VAL A 92 14.06 0.30 3.66
N LEU A 93 13.93 -1.02 3.88
CA LEU A 93 14.37 -2.11 3.01
C LEU A 93 13.19 -2.97 2.56
N ASN A 94 13.13 -3.31 1.26
CA ASN A 94 12.18 -4.31 0.79
C ASN A 94 12.64 -5.74 1.08
N ASN A 95 11.77 -6.73 0.88
CA ASN A 95 12.08 -8.14 1.20
C ASN A 95 13.31 -8.72 0.49
N PHE A 96 13.65 -8.26 -0.72
CA PHE A 96 14.87 -8.66 -1.42
C PHE A 96 16.12 -8.11 -0.72
N GLN A 97 16.09 -6.83 -0.36
CA GLN A 97 17.17 -6.14 0.34
C GLN A 97 17.36 -6.67 1.76
N GLU A 98 16.26 -6.97 2.46
CA GLU A 98 16.29 -7.63 3.77
C GLU A 98 17.03 -8.97 3.67
N ALA A 99 16.65 -9.84 2.72
CA ALA A 99 17.28 -11.16 2.55
C ALA A 99 18.79 -11.03 2.26
N ASP A 100 19.21 -10.10 1.40
CA ASP A 100 20.62 -9.86 1.12
C ASP A 100 21.37 -9.25 2.32
N PHE A 101 20.69 -8.49 3.18
CA PHE A 101 21.26 -7.99 4.43
C PHE A 101 21.43 -9.08 5.49
N GLU A 102 20.47 -10.01 5.64
CA GLU A 102 20.64 -11.21 6.48
C GLU A 102 21.86 -12.01 6.04
N ARG A 103 21.96 -12.27 4.72
CA ARG A 103 23.10 -12.98 4.13
C ARG A 103 24.42 -12.26 4.39
N TYR A 104 24.44 -10.92 4.31
CA TYR A 104 25.61 -10.11 4.64
C TYR A 104 26.05 -10.30 6.09
N ILE A 105 25.13 -10.27 7.07
CA ILE A 105 25.47 -10.52 8.48
C ILE A 105 25.93 -11.97 8.68
N GLN A 106 25.22 -12.96 8.11
CA GLN A 106 25.58 -14.39 8.15
C GLN A 106 26.94 -14.70 7.55
N SER A 107 27.35 -13.96 6.52
CA SER A 107 28.67 -14.08 5.92
C SER A 107 29.81 -13.52 6.80
N GLY A 108 29.46 -12.86 7.90
CA GLY A 108 30.38 -12.27 8.88
C GLY A 108 30.45 -10.74 8.86
N GLY A 109 29.48 -10.06 8.24
CA GLY A 109 29.37 -8.59 8.21
C GLY A 109 29.13 -7.98 9.58
N GLY A 110 29.52 -6.70 9.75
CA GLY A 110 29.24 -5.92 10.95
C GLY A 110 28.05 -4.98 10.80
N PHE A 111 27.34 -4.72 11.89
CA PHE A 111 26.25 -3.76 12.01
C PHE A 111 26.51 -2.77 13.15
N VAL A 112 26.19 -1.49 12.90
CA VAL A 112 26.15 -0.43 13.91
C VAL A 112 24.82 0.30 13.78
N GLY A 113 24.00 0.29 14.83
CA GLY A 113 22.81 1.13 14.93
C GLY A 113 23.09 2.35 15.80
N ILE A 114 22.69 3.55 15.34
CA ILE A 114 22.83 4.81 16.08
C ILE A 114 21.45 5.45 16.21
N HIS A 115 21.09 5.77 17.45
CA HIS A 115 19.86 6.43 17.89
C HIS A 115 18.59 5.83 17.29
N ALA A 116 18.06 6.42 16.20
CA ALA A 116 16.80 5.99 15.62
C ALA A 116 16.85 4.64 14.87
N ALA A 117 18.00 3.97 14.79
CA ALA A 117 18.07 2.63 14.21
C ALA A 117 17.09 1.61 14.85
N THR A 118 16.68 1.80 16.11
CA THR A 118 15.62 1.00 16.77
C THR A 118 14.20 1.40 16.39
N ASP A 119 14.01 2.57 15.76
CA ASP A 119 12.76 3.04 15.15
C ASP A 119 12.66 2.61 13.67
N THR A 120 13.27 1.48 13.30
CA THR A 120 13.35 0.99 11.92
C THR A 120 12.93 -0.49 11.83
N GLU A 121 12.31 -0.90 10.73
CA GLU A 121 11.96 -2.31 10.40
C GLU A 121 11.15 -3.07 11.48
N TYR A 122 10.04 -2.48 11.94
CA TYR A 122 9.18 -3.07 12.99
C TYR A 122 8.53 -4.41 12.63
N GLU A 123 8.27 -4.66 11.35
CA GLU A 123 7.64 -5.89 10.85
C GLU A 123 8.67 -6.97 10.49
N TRP A 124 9.96 -6.76 10.76
CA TRP A 124 11.04 -7.70 10.47
C TRP A 124 11.77 -8.13 11.76
N GLY A 125 11.24 -9.15 12.42
CA GLY A 125 11.70 -9.63 13.73
C GLY A 125 13.17 -10.07 13.77
N TRP A 126 13.76 -10.51 12.66
CA TRP A 126 15.20 -10.79 12.59
C TRP A 126 16.04 -9.52 12.78
N TYR A 127 15.61 -8.39 12.20
CA TYR A 127 16.25 -7.10 12.45
C TYR A 127 16.09 -6.66 13.90
N GLY A 128 14.92 -6.89 14.51
CA GLY A 128 14.68 -6.62 15.94
C GLY A 128 15.69 -7.31 16.86
N GLU A 129 16.06 -8.56 16.57
CA GLU A 129 17.12 -9.25 17.31
C GLU A 129 18.51 -8.73 16.95
N LEU A 130 18.79 -8.37 15.68
CA LEU A 130 20.06 -7.76 15.27
C LEU A 130 20.32 -6.43 15.99
N VAL A 131 19.34 -5.52 16.01
CA VAL A 131 19.48 -4.22 16.67
C VAL A 131 19.34 -4.35 18.18
N GLY A 132 18.55 -5.32 18.67
CA GLY A 132 18.44 -5.74 20.06
C GLY A 132 17.26 -5.17 20.85
N ALA A 133 16.52 -4.21 20.30
CA ALA A 133 15.27 -3.67 20.85
C ALA A 133 14.52 -2.84 19.78
N TYR A 134 13.24 -2.54 20.01
CA TYR A 134 12.50 -1.57 19.19
C TYR A 134 12.16 -0.33 19.99
N PHE A 135 12.14 0.83 19.32
CA PHE A 135 11.60 2.07 19.87
C PHE A 135 10.11 1.89 20.23
N ASP A 136 9.70 2.45 21.36
CA ASP A 136 8.31 2.48 21.80
C ASP A 136 7.77 3.92 21.86
N ASN A 137 8.42 4.78 22.64
CA ASN A 137 8.10 6.20 22.77
C ASN A 137 9.27 6.96 23.42
N HIS A 138 9.15 8.28 23.61
CA HIS A 138 10.12 9.09 24.38
C HIS A 138 9.40 10.30 25.02
N PRO A 139 9.94 10.92 26.09
CA PRO A 139 9.44 12.20 26.59
C PRO A 139 9.66 13.32 25.56
N ALA A 140 8.83 14.36 25.60
CA ALA A 140 8.93 15.45 24.63
C ALA A 140 10.24 16.24 24.79
N GLY A 141 10.98 16.40 23.69
CA GLY A 141 12.24 17.16 23.64
C GLY A 141 13.45 16.40 24.16
N THR A 142 14.59 17.08 24.22
CA THR A 142 15.85 16.53 24.72
C THR A 142 16.08 16.89 26.17
N HIS A 143 16.59 15.94 26.95
CA HIS A 143 16.78 16.10 28.40
C HIS A 143 18.20 15.73 28.78
N LYS A 144 18.73 16.41 29.79
CA LYS A 144 20.01 16.02 30.38
C LYS A 144 19.78 14.85 31.33
N ALA A 145 20.50 13.74 31.15
CA ALA A 145 20.43 12.59 32.04
C ALA A 145 21.82 12.07 32.40
N LYS A 146 21.88 11.27 33.47
CA LYS A 146 23.09 10.60 33.93
C LYS A 146 23.15 9.20 33.35
N LEU A 147 24.23 8.93 32.62
CA LEU A 147 24.58 7.63 32.06
C LEU A 147 25.51 6.88 33.01
N ILE A 148 25.31 5.57 33.13
CA ILE A 148 26.09 4.67 33.98
C ILE A 148 26.75 3.62 33.08
N VAL A 149 28.08 3.62 33.06
CA VAL A 149 28.86 2.64 32.30
C VAL A 149 28.93 1.34 33.09
N LYS A 150 28.34 0.27 32.54
CA LYS A 150 28.23 -1.04 33.20
C LYS A 150 29.43 -1.95 32.92
N ASP A 151 30.06 -1.79 31.76
CA ASP A 151 31.24 -2.55 31.36
C ASP A 151 32.29 -1.61 30.76
N LYS A 152 33.50 -1.59 31.33
CA LYS A 152 34.64 -0.78 30.84
C LYS A 152 35.72 -1.62 30.14
N THR A 153 35.50 -2.92 30.00
CA THR A 153 36.41 -3.81 29.30
C THR A 153 36.19 -3.78 27.79
N PHE A 154 35.00 -3.37 27.35
CA PHE A 154 34.65 -3.22 25.95
C PHE A 154 35.19 -1.92 25.34
N GLN A 155 35.64 -1.99 24.09
CA GLN A 155 36.36 -0.88 23.45
C GLN A 155 35.53 0.39 23.24
N ALA A 156 34.20 0.32 23.17
CA ALA A 156 33.32 1.49 23.09
C ALA A 156 33.18 2.23 24.44
N THR A 157 33.58 1.63 25.55
CA THR A 157 33.38 2.18 26.90
C THR A 157 34.67 2.27 27.71
N ALA A 158 35.76 1.70 27.21
CA ALA A 158 37.05 1.61 27.91
C ALA A 158 37.62 2.96 28.38
N THR A 159 37.40 4.03 27.61
CA THR A 159 37.89 5.37 27.93
C THR A 159 36.84 6.25 28.61
N LEU A 160 35.61 5.77 28.78
CA LEU A 160 34.53 6.56 29.37
C LEU A 160 34.66 6.64 30.90
N PRO A 161 34.20 7.73 31.54
CA PRO A 161 34.05 7.77 32.99
C PRO A 161 32.98 6.77 33.46
N ASP A 162 33.00 6.40 34.74
CA ASP A 162 32.00 5.45 35.30
C ASP A 162 30.57 6.01 35.22
N THR A 163 30.46 7.33 35.26
CA THR A 163 29.23 8.07 35.02
C THR A 163 29.48 9.24 34.10
N TRP A 164 28.56 9.48 33.18
CA TRP A 164 28.66 10.52 32.15
C TRP A 164 27.33 11.27 32.07
N GLU A 165 27.34 12.60 32.19
CA GLU A 165 26.13 13.39 31.93
C GLU A 165 26.05 13.75 30.46
N HIS A 166 24.90 13.50 29.84
CA HIS A 166 24.67 13.73 28.41
C HIS A 166 23.28 14.31 28.19
N THR A 167 23.09 15.05 27.10
CA THR A 167 21.78 15.59 26.71
C THR A 167 21.36 14.97 25.39
N ASP A 168 20.27 14.21 25.42
CA ASP A 168 19.75 13.48 24.25
C ASP A 168 18.22 13.33 24.33
N GLU A 169 17.63 12.71 23.31
CA GLU A 169 16.24 12.25 23.32
C GLU A 169 16.18 10.82 23.86
N TRP A 170 15.63 10.64 25.06
CA TRP A 170 15.68 9.35 25.77
C TRP A 170 14.56 8.40 25.35
N TYR A 171 14.91 7.38 24.59
CA TYR A 171 13.97 6.38 24.11
C TYR A 171 13.54 5.45 25.21
N ASN A 172 12.25 5.10 25.20
CA ASN A 172 11.75 3.91 25.85
C ASN A 172 11.68 2.78 24.81
N PHE A 173 12.09 1.59 25.21
CA PHE A 173 12.18 0.44 24.32
C PHE A 173 11.12 -0.62 24.64
N LYS A 174 10.65 -1.30 23.59
CA LYS A 174 9.87 -2.54 23.65
C LYS A 174 10.65 -3.69 23.05
N LYS A 175 10.28 -4.93 23.40
CA LYS A 175 10.92 -6.17 22.92
C LYS A 175 12.45 -6.17 23.11
N ILE A 176 12.94 -5.67 24.25
CA ILE A 176 14.37 -5.67 24.58
C ILE A 176 14.90 -7.11 24.64
N SER A 177 15.87 -7.44 23.79
CA SER A 177 16.48 -8.77 23.73
C SER A 177 17.32 -9.04 24.98
N LYS A 178 17.20 -10.26 25.49
CA LYS A 178 17.96 -10.73 26.67
C LYS A 178 19.34 -11.29 26.31
N ASN A 179 19.64 -11.39 25.01
CA ASN A 179 20.88 -11.96 24.50
C ASN A 179 21.96 -10.89 24.24
N THR A 180 21.67 -9.63 24.55
CA THR A 180 22.59 -8.50 24.39
C THR A 180 23.46 -8.32 25.63
N HIS A 181 24.67 -7.80 25.43
CA HIS A 181 25.54 -7.40 26.53
C HIS A 181 25.48 -5.88 26.71
N VAL A 182 24.84 -5.45 27.80
CA VAL A 182 24.60 -4.03 28.09
C VAL A 182 25.89 -3.32 28.50
N LEU A 183 26.19 -2.22 27.80
CA LEU A 183 27.37 -1.38 28.01
C LEU A 183 27.08 -0.16 28.86
N ILE A 184 25.94 0.51 28.60
CA ILE A 184 25.54 1.75 29.25
C ILE A 184 24.05 1.70 29.57
N THR A 185 23.67 2.17 30.76
CA THR A 185 22.27 2.43 31.14
C THR A 185 22.05 3.91 31.44
N VAL A 186 20.84 4.41 31.27
CA VAL A 186 20.42 5.75 31.71
C VAL A 186 19.75 5.69 33.08
N ASP A 187 20.03 6.66 33.95
CA ASP A 187 19.38 6.79 35.26
C ASP A 187 18.05 7.56 35.12
N GLU A 188 16.94 6.83 35.08
CA GLU A 188 15.57 7.38 34.99
C GLU A 188 15.19 8.32 36.15
N LYS A 189 16.00 8.42 37.21
CA LYS A 189 15.77 9.41 38.28
C LYS A 189 16.27 10.80 37.93
N THR A 190 17.00 10.94 36.82
CA THR A 190 17.64 12.20 36.41
C THR A 190 16.89 12.93 35.31
N TYR A 191 15.83 12.33 34.76
CA TYR A 191 14.92 12.94 33.79
C TYR A 191 13.49 12.41 33.99
N GLU A 192 12.49 13.05 33.38
CA GLU A 192 11.10 12.60 33.45
C GLU A 192 10.69 11.81 32.20
N GLY A 193 9.88 10.76 32.35
CA GLY A 193 9.27 10.01 31.24
C GLY A 193 9.93 8.66 30.88
N GLY A 194 10.95 8.22 31.62
CA GLY A 194 11.49 6.86 31.49
C GLY A 194 10.51 5.78 31.98
N THR A 195 10.44 4.65 31.27
CA THR A 195 9.51 3.54 31.56
C THR A 195 10.15 2.14 31.53
N ASN A 196 11.46 2.03 31.26
CA ASN A 196 12.17 0.74 31.23
C ASN A 196 12.78 0.36 32.59
N GLY A 197 12.69 1.23 33.59
CA GLY A 197 13.02 0.94 34.98
C GLY A 197 14.49 1.19 35.34
N PRO A 198 14.96 0.69 36.50
CA PRO A 198 16.24 1.10 37.09
C PRO A 198 17.49 0.65 36.33
N ASP A 199 17.36 -0.29 35.39
CA ASP A 199 18.44 -0.78 34.53
C ASP A 199 18.14 -0.52 33.04
N HIS A 200 17.54 0.64 32.73
CA HIS A 200 17.22 1.09 31.38
C HIS A 200 18.46 1.06 30.46
N PRO A 201 18.58 0.10 29.52
CA PRO A 201 19.76 -0.04 28.66
C PRO A 201 19.69 0.93 27.49
N ILE A 202 20.81 1.60 27.19
CA ILE A 202 20.89 2.58 26.09
C ILE A 202 22.04 2.30 25.11
N SER A 203 22.92 1.36 25.44
CA SER A 203 23.95 0.85 24.53
C SER A 203 24.30 -0.58 24.87
N TRP A 204 24.49 -1.40 23.84
CA TRP A 204 24.81 -2.82 23.96
C TRP A 204 25.54 -3.35 22.72
N TYR A 205 26.10 -4.55 22.85
CA TYR A 205 26.65 -5.30 21.72
C TYR A 205 26.34 -6.79 21.86
N HIS A 206 26.47 -7.53 20.75
CA HIS A 206 26.49 -8.98 20.73
C HIS A 206 27.06 -9.52 19.39
N ASP A 207 27.38 -10.80 19.37
CA ASP A 207 27.53 -11.54 18.11
C ASP A 207 26.14 -12.01 17.68
N PHE A 208 25.78 -11.82 16.41
CA PHE A 208 24.45 -12.12 15.90
C PHE A 208 24.51 -12.80 14.55
N ASP A 209 23.89 -13.97 14.45
CA ASP A 209 23.71 -14.73 13.21
C ASP A 209 24.94 -14.71 12.29
N GLY A 210 26.13 -15.07 12.83
CA GLY A 210 27.41 -15.10 12.10
C GLY A 210 28.19 -13.78 12.06
N GLY A 211 27.53 -12.64 12.28
CA GLY A 211 28.09 -11.30 12.30
C GLY A 211 28.23 -10.68 13.69
N ARG A 212 28.38 -9.34 13.72
CA ARG A 212 28.59 -8.53 14.95
C ARG A 212 27.66 -7.33 14.94
N ALA A 213 26.98 -7.08 16.05
CA ALA A 213 26.07 -5.94 16.20
C ALA A 213 26.46 -5.08 17.40
N PHE A 214 26.50 -3.76 17.18
CA PHE A 214 26.62 -2.75 18.22
C PHE A 214 25.50 -1.72 18.06
N TYR A 215 24.91 -1.31 19.17
CA TYR A 215 23.90 -0.26 19.19
C TYR A 215 24.19 0.77 20.27
N THR A 216 23.88 2.03 19.97
CA THR A 216 23.78 3.12 20.94
C THR A 216 22.57 3.97 20.63
N GLU A 217 21.76 4.28 21.64
CA GLU A 217 20.64 5.21 21.57
C GLU A 217 21.11 6.65 21.38
N LEU A 218 22.32 6.97 21.80
CA LEU A 218 22.83 8.34 21.70
C LEU A 218 22.98 8.78 20.24
N GLY A 219 22.84 10.09 19.99
CA GLY A 219 23.10 10.68 18.68
C GLY A 219 21.92 11.41 18.02
N HIS A 220 20.87 11.77 18.79
CA HIS A 220 19.79 12.63 18.31
C HIS A 220 20.30 14.04 17.97
N THR A 221 21.16 14.59 18.83
CA THR A 221 21.57 16.00 18.79
C THR A 221 22.79 16.24 17.90
N ASN A 222 22.93 17.45 17.35
CA ASN A 222 24.13 17.85 16.60
C ASN A 222 25.36 17.88 17.51
N GLU A 223 25.16 18.31 18.75
CA GLU A 223 26.18 18.52 19.77
C GLU A 223 26.89 17.20 20.12
N SER A 224 26.17 16.08 20.14
CA SER A 224 26.72 14.74 20.36
C SER A 224 27.93 14.48 19.47
N TYR A 225 27.83 14.82 18.18
CA TYR A 225 28.89 14.58 17.18
C TYR A 225 30.12 15.50 17.31
N THR A 226 30.16 16.35 18.33
CA THR A 226 31.34 17.13 18.71
C THR A 226 31.89 16.76 20.08
N GLU A 227 31.16 15.95 20.86
CA GLU A 227 31.56 15.55 22.20
C GLU A 227 32.58 14.41 22.18
N ALA A 228 33.68 14.58 22.91
CA ALA A 228 34.78 13.62 22.93
C ALA A 228 34.38 12.23 23.45
N ASN A 229 33.53 12.15 24.48
CA ASN A 229 33.07 10.88 25.04
C ASN A 229 32.22 10.10 24.03
N TYR A 230 31.24 10.76 23.42
CA TYR A 230 30.40 10.14 22.39
C TYR A 230 31.20 9.71 21.16
N LEU A 231 32.11 10.56 20.67
CA LEU A 231 32.99 10.21 19.53
C LEU A 231 33.88 8.99 19.83
N ALA A 232 34.42 8.87 21.05
CA ALA A 232 35.16 7.69 21.48
C ALA A 232 34.26 6.44 21.55
N HIS A 233 33.01 6.62 22.02
CA HIS A 233 32.03 5.55 22.13
C HIS A 233 31.66 4.95 20.77
N ILE A 234 31.20 5.77 19.82
CA ILE A 234 30.84 5.29 18.49
C ILE A 234 32.05 4.74 17.73
N LEU A 235 33.26 5.28 17.93
CA LEU A 235 34.48 4.75 17.33
C LEU A 235 34.77 3.31 17.80
N GLY A 236 34.63 3.04 19.10
CA GLY A 236 34.80 1.69 19.63
C GLY A 236 33.72 0.71 19.11
N GLY A 237 32.48 1.18 18.98
CA GLY A 237 31.40 0.42 18.35
C GLY A 237 31.67 0.07 16.88
N ILE A 238 32.12 1.05 16.09
CA ILE A 238 32.51 0.85 14.68
C ILE A 238 33.69 -0.13 14.58
N LYS A 239 34.71 0.00 15.44
CA LYS A 239 35.83 -0.94 15.49
C LYS A 239 35.38 -2.36 15.84
N TYR A 240 34.36 -2.51 16.70
CA TYR A 240 33.78 -3.81 17.02
C TYR A 240 33.11 -4.44 15.81
N ALA A 241 32.25 -3.68 15.13
CA ALA A 241 31.55 -4.16 13.94
C ALA A 241 32.54 -4.58 12.82
N ILE A 242 33.56 -3.75 12.55
CA ILE A 242 34.64 -4.08 11.59
C ILE A 242 35.38 -5.37 11.98
N GLY A 243 35.60 -5.58 13.28
CA GLY A 243 36.29 -6.75 13.81
C GLY A 243 37.69 -6.90 13.23
N LYS A 244 38.01 -8.09 12.69
CA LYS A 244 39.32 -8.40 12.11
C LYS A 244 39.45 -8.02 10.62
N ASN A 245 38.47 -7.29 10.06
CA ASN A 245 38.39 -6.95 8.64
C ASN A 245 38.56 -8.19 7.74
N THR A 246 37.89 -9.30 8.07
CA THR A 246 37.92 -10.53 7.26
C THR A 246 37.05 -10.38 6.02
N MET A 247 37.43 -11.06 4.93
CA MET A 247 36.53 -11.25 3.80
C MET A 247 35.26 -11.96 4.24
N LEU A 248 34.12 -11.54 3.68
CA LEU A 248 32.83 -12.16 3.88
C LEU A 248 32.81 -13.55 3.22
N ASP A 249 32.18 -14.51 3.88
CA ASP A 249 32.00 -15.88 3.38
C ASP A 249 30.50 -16.17 3.17
N TYR A 250 29.97 -15.75 2.02
CA TYR A 250 28.56 -15.96 1.67
C TYR A 250 28.18 -17.44 1.49
N ALA A 251 29.14 -18.37 1.50
CA ALA A 251 28.83 -19.79 1.57
C ALA A 251 28.27 -20.22 2.93
N GLN A 252 28.43 -19.40 3.98
CA GLN A 252 27.82 -19.62 5.30
C GLN A 252 26.40 -19.07 5.40
N ALA A 253 25.96 -18.26 4.44
CA ALA A 253 24.66 -17.62 4.51
C ALA A 253 23.53 -18.66 4.35
N THR A 254 22.65 -18.72 5.35
CA THR A 254 21.51 -19.65 5.41
C THR A 254 20.23 -19.05 4.85
N THR A 255 20.11 -17.72 4.83
CA THR A 255 18.97 -17.05 4.22
C THR A 255 18.99 -17.26 2.71
N LEU A 256 17.88 -17.82 2.22
CA LEU A 256 17.63 -18.01 0.80
C LEU A 256 17.18 -16.70 0.17
N ARG A 257 17.58 -16.44 -1.08
CA ARG A 257 17.12 -15.26 -1.81
C ARG A 257 15.64 -15.36 -2.14
N VAL A 258 14.97 -14.22 -2.09
CA VAL A 258 13.57 -14.08 -2.48
C VAL A 258 13.44 -14.37 -3.98
N PRO A 259 12.56 -15.30 -4.39
CA PRO A 259 12.26 -15.51 -5.80
C PRO A 259 11.55 -14.29 -6.39
N GLU A 260 11.99 -13.82 -7.55
CA GLU A 260 11.34 -12.70 -8.25
C GLU A 260 9.90 -13.06 -8.66
N GLU A 261 8.99 -12.07 -8.57
CA GLU A 261 7.56 -12.28 -8.90
C GLU A 261 7.37 -12.81 -10.33
N ASN A 262 8.16 -12.34 -11.28
CA ASN A 262 8.07 -12.76 -12.69
C ASN A 262 8.47 -14.24 -12.93
N ARG A 263 8.91 -14.95 -11.90
CA ARG A 263 9.07 -16.42 -11.93
C ARG A 263 7.76 -17.15 -11.63
N PHE A 264 6.72 -16.46 -11.20
CA PHE A 264 5.41 -17.03 -10.96
C PHE A 264 4.46 -16.67 -12.10
N THR A 265 3.64 -17.62 -12.52
CA THR A 265 2.64 -17.40 -13.57
C THR A 265 1.27 -17.88 -13.08
N LYS A 266 0.29 -16.97 -13.07
CA LYS A 266 -1.11 -17.30 -12.84
C LYS A 266 -1.74 -17.79 -14.15
N ASN A 267 -2.00 -19.08 -14.24
CA ASN A 267 -2.70 -19.72 -15.35
C ASN A 267 -4.19 -19.83 -15.03
N SER A 268 -5.03 -19.16 -15.82
CA SER A 268 -6.49 -19.36 -15.73
C SER A 268 -6.84 -20.73 -16.33
N LEU A 269 -7.41 -21.62 -15.51
CA LEU A 269 -7.85 -22.95 -15.95
C LEU A 269 -9.26 -22.88 -16.56
N ILE A 270 -10.15 -22.10 -15.94
CA ILE A 270 -11.48 -21.76 -16.44
C ILE A 270 -11.93 -20.44 -15.81
N SER A 271 -12.69 -19.62 -16.55
CA SER A 271 -13.18 -18.32 -16.07
C SER A 271 -14.58 -18.01 -16.60
N GLY A 272 -15.36 -17.26 -15.83
CA GLY A 272 -16.68 -16.77 -16.19
C GLY A 272 -17.81 -17.79 -16.09
N GLU A 273 -17.52 -18.99 -15.57
CA GLU A 273 -18.50 -20.08 -15.51
C GLU A 273 -19.20 -20.23 -14.17
N PHE A 274 -18.54 -19.88 -13.07
CA PHE A 274 -19.06 -20.06 -11.71
C PHE A 274 -20.13 -19.03 -11.35
N PHE A 275 -21.19 -19.47 -10.66
CA PHE A 275 -22.21 -18.57 -10.15
C PHE A 275 -21.76 -17.97 -8.82
N GLU A 276 -21.58 -18.81 -7.80
CA GLU A 276 -21.18 -18.39 -6.45
C GLU A 276 -20.29 -19.46 -5.82
N PRO A 277 -19.02 -19.59 -6.28
CA PRO A 277 -18.12 -20.62 -5.80
C PRO A 277 -17.75 -20.34 -4.34
N THR A 278 -17.79 -21.36 -3.49
CA THR A 278 -17.46 -21.22 -2.06
C THR A 278 -16.10 -21.83 -1.76
N GLU A 279 -15.96 -23.15 -1.89
CA GLU A 279 -14.73 -23.87 -1.55
C GLU A 279 -14.42 -24.90 -2.65
N MET A 280 -13.14 -25.25 -2.82
CA MET A 280 -12.69 -26.31 -3.72
C MET A 280 -11.96 -27.42 -2.98
N THR A 281 -11.81 -28.56 -3.64
CA THR A 281 -10.85 -29.59 -3.22
C THR A 281 -10.14 -30.17 -4.44
N VAL A 282 -8.81 -30.16 -4.41
CA VAL A 282 -7.95 -30.75 -5.46
C VAL A 282 -7.81 -32.24 -5.23
N LEU A 283 -8.25 -33.05 -6.20
CA LEU A 283 -8.18 -34.50 -6.14
C LEU A 283 -6.76 -35.02 -6.45
N PRO A 284 -6.42 -36.26 -6.06
CA PRO A 284 -5.09 -36.85 -6.31
C PRO A 284 -4.66 -36.90 -7.79
N ASP A 285 -5.62 -36.89 -8.72
CA ASP A 285 -5.41 -36.88 -10.16
C ASP A 285 -5.43 -35.47 -10.78
N LEU A 286 -5.38 -34.42 -9.93
CA LEU A 286 -5.43 -33.00 -10.26
C LEU A 286 -6.78 -32.52 -10.84
N ASN A 287 -7.80 -33.36 -10.91
CA ASN A 287 -9.16 -32.88 -11.14
C ASN A 287 -9.66 -32.15 -9.89
N ILE A 288 -10.63 -31.24 -10.05
CA ILE A 288 -11.01 -30.33 -8.97
C ILE A 288 -12.52 -30.35 -8.80
N LEU A 289 -12.98 -30.54 -7.57
CA LEU A 289 -14.37 -30.31 -7.20
C LEU A 289 -14.51 -28.89 -6.66
N VAL A 290 -15.56 -28.19 -7.07
CA VAL A 290 -15.89 -26.84 -6.60
C VAL A 290 -17.32 -26.85 -6.10
N ALA A 291 -17.52 -26.41 -4.85
CA ALA A 291 -18.84 -26.16 -4.31
C ALA A 291 -19.35 -24.80 -4.75
N GLU A 292 -20.61 -24.73 -5.20
CA GLU A 292 -21.31 -23.46 -5.37
C GLU A 292 -22.41 -23.31 -4.32
N ARG A 293 -22.53 -22.10 -3.77
CA ARG A 293 -23.43 -21.78 -2.66
C ARG A 293 -24.87 -22.21 -2.92
N ARG A 294 -25.31 -22.17 -4.18
CA ARG A 294 -26.69 -22.45 -4.60
C ARG A 294 -27.06 -23.94 -4.66
N GLY A 295 -26.11 -24.84 -4.43
CA GLY A 295 -26.35 -26.28 -4.37
C GLY A 295 -25.55 -27.12 -5.37
N GLU A 296 -25.01 -26.48 -6.40
CA GLU A 296 -24.28 -27.14 -7.48
C GLU A 296 -22.90 -27.61 -7.00
N ILE A 297 -22.54 -28.84 -7.36
CA ILE A 297 -21.19 -29.36 -7.19
C ILE A 297 -20.59 -29.50 -8.58
N MET A 298 -19.56 -28.71 -8.84
CA MET A 298 -18.90 -28.61 -10.12
C MET A 298 -17.63 -29.45 -10.12
N TYR A 299 -17.27 -29.98 -11.28
CA TYR A 299 -16.06 -30.77 -11.51
C TYR A 299 -15.30 -30.21 -12.69
N PHE A 300 -14.07 -29.79 -12.44
CA PHE A 300 -13.13 -29.39 -13.47
C PHE A 300 -12.23 -30.57 -13.81
N ASN A 301 -12.29 -30.99 -15.08
CA ASN A 301 -11.42 -32.04 -15.59
C ASN A 301 -10.13 -31.44 -16.15
N GLN A 302 -9.00 -31.74 -15.49
CA GLN A 302 -7.69 -31.17 -15.80
C GLN A 302 -7.21 -31.56 -17.21
N THR A 303 -7.57 -32.74 -17.72
CA THR A 303 -7.10 -33.21 -19.04
C THR A 303 -7.86 -32.54 -20.18
N SER A 304 -9.18 -32.42 -20.07
CA SER A 304 -10.04 -31.85 -21.12
C SER A 304 -10.28 -30.35 -20.99
N HIS A 305 -9.88 -29.76 -19.85
CA HIS A 305 -10.14 -28.36 -19.49
C HIS A 305 -11.65 -28.02 -19.54
N LYS A 306 -12.50 -28.95 -19.11
CA LYS A 306 -13.96 -28.78 -19.10
C LYS A 306 -14.48 -28.75 -17.68
N LEU A 307 -15.39 -27.82 -17.44
CA LEU A 307 -16.20 -27.74 -16.22
C LEU A 307 -17.57 -28.39 -16.46
N SER A 308 -18.00 -29.24 -15.54
CA SER A 308 -19.33 -29.88 -15.59
C SER A 308 -19.95 -29.95 -14.20
N GLN A 309 -21.26 -29.77 -14.11
CA GLN A 309 -21.99 -30.05 -12.88
C GLN A 309 -22.12 -31.58 -12.69
N VAL A 310 -21.68 -32.07 -11.53
CA VAL A 310 -21.63 -33.51 -11.20
C VAL A 310 -22.52 -33.88 -10.01
N GLY A 311 -23.10 -32.89 -9.33
CA GLY A 311 -24.02 -33.06 -8.22
C GLY A 311 -24.89 -31.83 -7.98
N PHE A 312 -25.97 -32.02 -7.21
CA PHE A 312 -26.83 -30.93 -6.76
C PHE A 312 -27.44 -31.25 -5.39
N LEU A 313 -27.29 -30.33 -4.44
CA LEU A 313 -27.93 -30.39 -3.12
C LEU A 313 -29.01 -29.31 -3.01
N ARG A 314 -30.19 -29.67 -2.48
CA ARG A 314 -31.28 -28.72 -2.28
C ARG A 314 -31.04 -27.91 -1.00
N VAL A 315 -30.56 -26.67 -1.15
CA VAL A 315 -30.10 -25.83 -0.05
C VAL A 315 -30.92 -24.55 0.15
N TYR A 316 -30.89 -24.02 1.38
CA TYR A 316 -31.38 -22.68 1.69
C TYR A 316 -30.27 -21.68 1.34
N TYR A 317 -30.39 -21.04 0.17
CA TYR A 317 -29.42 -20.05 -0.33
C TYR A 317 -30.03 -18.65 -0.51
N LYS A 318 -31.34 -18.50 -0.26
CA LYS A 318 -32.07 -17.26 -0.42
C LYS A 318 -33.10 -17.12 0.69
N THR A 319 -33.19 -15.93 1.25
CA THR A 319 -34.19 -15.56 2.26
C THR A 319 -35.42 -14.91 1.62
N GLU A 320 -36.57 -15.07 2.28
CA GLU A 320 -37.81 -14.35 1.96
C GLU A 320 -37.91 -13.00 2.69
N THR A 321 -37.05 -12.76 3.68
CA THR A 321 -37.05 -11.51 4.46
C THR A 321 -36.52 -10.35 3.61
N PRO A 322 -37.29 -9.27 3.41
CA PRO A 322 -36.87 -8.13 2.61
C PRO A 322 -35.57 -7.51 3.10
N ASN A 323 -34.68 -7.16 2.16
CA ASN A 323 -33.40 -6.49 2.40
C ASN A 323 -32.36 -7.29 3.22
N VAL A 324 -32.61 -8.57 3.48
CA VAL A 324 -31.64 -9.48 4.11
C VAL A 324 -31.03 -10.35 3.02
N ASN A 325 -29.71 -10.57 3.08
CA ASN A 325 -29.02 -11.56 2.25
C ASN A 325 -28.86 -12.87 3.04
N ALA A 326 -28.82 -14.00 2.34
CA ALA A 326 -28.53 -15.30 2.94
C ALA A 326 -27.14 -15.74 2.45
N GLU A 327 -26.19 -15.92 3.37
CA GLU A 327 -24.87 -16.49 3.09
C GLU A 327 -24.88 -18.02 3.12
N GLU A 328 -26.00 -18.61 3.55
CA GLU A 328 -26.19 -20.04 3.61
C GLU A 328 -26.26 -20.68 2.22
N GLY A 329 -26.07 -21.99 2.17
CA GLY A 329 -25.96 -22.72 0.92
C GLY A 329 -25.10 -23.96 1.08
N VAL A 330 -24.34 -24.31 0.04
CA VAL A 330 -23.16 -25.18 0.19
C VAL A 330 -21.99 -24.32 0.60
N LEU A 331 -21.43 -24.57 1.78
CA LEU A 331 -20.46 -23.70 2.44
C LEU A 331 -19.04 -24.19 2.27
N GLY A 332 -18.85 -25.52 2.35
CA GLY A 332 -17.54 -26.13 2.22
C GLY A 332 -17.56 -27.54 1.65
N ILE A 333 -16.43 -27.95 1.09
CA ILE A 333 -16.19 -29.25 0.49
C ILE A 333 -14.75 -29.68 0.73
N GLY A 334 -14.53 -30.96 1.09
CA GLY A 334 -13.20 -31.52 1.23
C GLY A 334 -13.17 -33.00 0.86
N ALA A 335 -12.15 -33.42 0.10
CA ALA A 335 -11.91 -34.82 -0.18
C ALA A 335 -11.31 -35.53 1.05
N ASP A 336 -11.67 -36.80 1.25
CA ASP A 336 -11.03 -37.62 2.28
C ASP A 336 -9.52 -37.78 2.00
N PRO A 337 -8.64 -37.77 3.01
CA PRO A 337 -7.21 -38.03 2.79
C PRO A 337 -6.90 -39.36 2.10
N ASP A 338 -7.81 -40.34 2.21
CA ASP A 338 -7.74 -41.65 1.54
C ASP A 338 -8.68 -41.73 0.31
N PHE A 339 -8.96 -40.59 -0.33
CA PHE A 339 -9.88 -40.48 -1.48
C PHE A 339 -9.55 -41.45 -2.62
N VAL A 340 -8.26 -41.74 -2.85
CA VAL A 340 -7.80 -42.71 -3.87
C VAL A 340 -8.47 -44.08 -3.71
N ASN A 341 -8.77 -44.49 -2.47
CA ASN A 341 -9.32 -45.80 -2.17
C ASN A 341 -10.81 -45.75 -1.82
N ASN A 342 -11.27 -44.71 -1.12
CA ASN A 342 -12.63 -44.67 -0.57
C ASN A 342 -13.62 -43.80 -1.37
N HIS A 343 -13.10 -42.89 -2.21
CA HIS A 343 -13.90 -41.95 -3.00
C HIS A 343 -14.89 -41.11 -2.18
N TYR A 344 -14.56 -40.81 -0.92
CA TYR A 344 -15.40 -40.02 -0.03
C TYR A 344 -15.11 -38.54 -0.14
N VAL A 345 -16.19 -37.75 -0.17
CA VAL A 345 -16.14 -36.29 -0.07
C VAL A 345 -17.05 -35.84 1.07
N TYR A 346 -16.62 -34.82 1.79
CA TYR A 346 -17.36 -34.22 2.90
C TYR A 346 -17.88 -32.87 2.45
N ILE A 347 -19.15 -32.60 2.70
CA ILE A 347 -19.80 -31.35 2.32
C ILE A 347 -20.50 -30.78 3.54
N TYR A 348 -20.25 -29.49 3.81
CA TYR A 348 -20.93 -28.74 4.85
C TYR A 348 -21.91 -27.76 4.19
N TYR A 349 -23.20 -27.88 4.53
CA TYR A 349 -24.24 -27.17 3.81
C TYR A 349 -25.49 -26.91 4.65
N SER A 350 -26.32 -25.99 4.16
CA SER A 350 -27.57 -25.54 4.76
C SER A 350 -28.77 -26.15 4.01
N PRO A 351 -29.29 -27.32 4.42
CA PRO A 351 -30.44 -27.93 3.73
C PRO A 351 -31.67 -27.02 3.72
N ALA A 352 -32.46 -27.09 2.65
CA ALA A 352 -33.67 -26.30 2.49
C ALA A 352 -34.87 -26.77 3.32
N ASP A 353 -34.83 -27.96 3.93
CA ASP A 353 -35.92 -28.50 4.74
C ASP A 353 -35.82 -28.18 6.24
N THR A 354 -34.63 -27.85 6.73
CA THR A 354 -34.35 -27.78 8.16
C THR A 354 -33.44 -26.60 8.48
N SER A 355 -33.74 -25.90 9.58
CA SER A 355 -32.97 -24.75 10.07
C SER A 355 -31.70 -25.19 10.80
N VAL A 356 -30.82 -25.88 10.07
CA VAL A 356 -29.55 -26.43 10.54
C VAL A 356 -28.48 -26.24 9.48
N ASN A 357 -27.22 -26.17 9.89
CA ASN A 357 -26.10 -26.42 9.01
C ASN A 357 -25.59 -27.84 9.29
N ARG A 358 -25.25 -28.58 8.23
CA ARG A 358 -25.05 -30.02 8.27
C ARG A 358 -23.73 -30.39 7.61
N LEU A 359 -22.92 -31.18 8.32
CA LEU A 359 -21.78 -31.88 7.76
C LEU A 359 -22.23 -33.30 7.35
N SER A 360 -22.06 -33.63 6.07
CA SER A 360 -22.37 -34.96 5.54
C SER A 360 -21.21 -35.51 4.71
N ARG A 361 -21.09 -36.83 4.68
CA ARG A 361 -20.21 -37.58 3.77
C ARG A 361 -21.00 -38.11 2.59
N PHE A 362 -20.43 -38.04 1.41
CA PHE A 362 -20.96 -38.59 0.16
C PHE A 362 -19.88 -39.40 -0.57
N LYS A 363 -20.31 -40.21 -1.54
CA LYS A 363 -19.43 -40.91 -2.48
C LYS A 363 -19.37 -40.17 -3.81
N PHE A 364 -18.17 -39.96 -4.33
CA PHE A 364 -17.93 -39.35 -5.64
C PHE A 364 -17.15 -40.31 -6.53
N GLU A 365 -17.83 -40.95 -7.48
CA GLU A 365 -17.25 -41.93 -8.40
C GLU A 365 -17.78 -41.73 -9.81
N ASN A 366 -16.98 -42.10 -10.82
CA ASN A 366 -17.35 -41.99 -12.24
C ASN A 366 -17.82 -40.57 -12.64
N ASN A 367 -17.20 -39.54 -12.04
CA ASN A 367 -17.54 -38.14 -12.23
C ASN A 367 -18.99 -37.79 -11.83
N VAL A 368 -19.55 -38.48 -10.82
CA VAL A 368 -20.88 -38.22 -10.29
C VAL A 368 -20.83 -38.23 -8.77
N LEU A 369 -21.45 -37.22 -8.15
CA LEU A 369 -21.71 -37.19 -6.71
C LEU A 369 -23.01 -37.95 -6.43
N ASP A 370 -22.90 -39.11 -5.78
CA ASP A 370 -24.07 -39.90 -5.38
C ASP A 370 -24.73 -39.27 -4.14
N THR A 371 -25.76 -38.44 -4.35
CA THR A 371 -26.50 -37.79 -3.26
C THR A 371 -27.30 -38.78 -2.41
N ALA A 372 -27.61 -39.99 -2.91
CA ALA A 372 -28.28 -41.03 -2.13
C ALA A 372 -27.33 -41.73 -1.14
N SER A 373 -26.01 -41.57 -1.32
CA SER A 373 -25.00 -42.12 -0.41
C SER A 373 -24.82 -41.33 0.90
N GLU A 374 -25.58 -40.24 1.08
CA GLU A 374 -25.43 -39.31 2.21
C GLU A 374 -25.35 -40.03 3.56
N LYS A 375 -24.29 -39.71 4.32
CA LYS A 375 -24.19 -39.98 5.75
C LYS A 375 -24.06 -38.67 6.52
N ILE A 376 -25.11 -38.33 7.26
CA ILE A 376 -25.12 -37.16 8.15
C ILE A 376 -24.19 -37.44 9.34
N ILE A 377 -23.17 -36.60 9.50
CA ILE A 377 -22.17 -36.72 10.56
C ILE A 377 -22.53 -35.83 11.75
N LEU A 378 -22.80 -34.54 11.46
CA LEU A 378 -23.02 -33.52 12.47
C LEU A 378 -24.05 -32.49 11.98
N GLN A 379 -24.90 -32.02 12.88
CA GLN A 379 -25.84 -30.94 12.64
C GLN A 379 -25.82 -29.94 13.78
N LEU A 380 -25.86 -28.66 13.43
CA LEU A 380 -26.00 -27.56 14.38
C LEU A 380 -27.13 -26.64 13.95
N TYR A 381 -27.86 -26.10 14.91
CA TYR A 381 -28.97 -25.18 14.64
C TYR A 381 -28.44 -23.90 14.00
N SER A 382 -29.11 -23.43 12.95
CA SER A 382 -28.84 -22.14 12.31
C SER A 382 -30.16 -21.38 12.21
N GLN A 383 -30.20 -20.19 12.80
CA GLN A 383 -31.31 -19.29 12.61
C GLN A 383 -31.31 -18.83 11.15
N ARG A 384 -32.45 -19.00 10.46
CA ARG A 384 -32.66 -18.56 9.08
C ARG A 384 -33.20 -17.14 9.04
N ASN A 385 -33.24 -16.56 7.84
CA ASN A 385 -33.78 -15.23 7.58
C ASN A 385 -33.02 -14.09 8.28
N ILE A 386 -31.75 -14.33 8.62
CA ILE A 386 -30.82 -13.34 9.15
C ILE A 386 -29.54 -13.40 8.31
N CYS A 387 -28.85 -12.27 8.20
CA CYS A 387 -27.46 -12.22 7.76
C CYS A 387 -26.60 -11.91 8.99
N CYS A 388 -25.44 -12.51 9.23
CA CYS A 388 -24.56 -13.25 8.32
C CYS A 388 -23.74 -14.30 9.13
N HIS A 389 -22.60 -14.77 8.56
CA HIS A 389 -21.55 -15.57 9.19
C HIS A 389 -21.87 -17.06 9.32
N THR A 390 -21.49 -17.78 8.28
CA THR A 390 -21.68 -19.23 8.18
C THR A 390 -20.42 -20.02 8.49
N GLY A 391 -19.23 -19.41 8.35
CA GLY A 391 -17.96 -20.13 8.27
C GLY A 391 -18.04 -21.20 7.18
N GLY A 392 -17.68 -22.43 7.54
CA GLY A 392 -18.04 -23.62 6.81
C GLY A 392 -16.91 -24.30 6.06
N SER A 393 -15.67 -23.83 6.24
CA SER A 393 -14.49 -24.44 5.64
C SER A 393 -14.18 -25.81 6.25
N ILE A 394 -13.80 -26.76 5.40
CA ILE A 394 -13.44 -28.13 5.77
C ILE A 394 -11.98 -28.37 5.43
N THR A 395 -11.20 -28.87 6.40
CA THR A 395 -9.83 -29.31 6.12
C THR A 395 -9.43 -30.50 6.98
N PHE A 396 -8.44 -31.27 6.52
CA PHE A 396 -7.90 -32.41 7.24
C PHE A 396 -6.51 -32.11 7.80
N GLY A 397 -6.35 -32.33 9.10
CA GLY A 397 -5.07 -32.22 9.79
C GLY A 397 -4.34 -33.55 9.94
N PRO A 398 -3.19 -33.54 10.63
CA PRO A 398 -2.44 -34.75 10.98
C PRO A 398 -3.32 -35.82 11.64
N GLY A 399 -3.07 -37.09 11.31
CA GLY A 399 -3.85 -38.23 11.82
C GLY A 399 -5.23 -38.41 11.17
N GLY A 400 -5.52 -37.68 10.09
CA GLY A 400 -6.80 -37.73 9.39
C GLY A 400 -7.95 -37.26 10.28
N LEU A 401 -7.71 -36.18 11.03
CA LEU A 401 -8.71 -35.47 11.82
C LEU A 401 -9.37 -34.41 10.94
N LEU A 402 -10.70 -34.36 10.95
CA LEU A 402 -11.47 -33.36 10.22
C LEU A 402 -11.63 -32.12 11.10
N TYR A 403 -11.31 -30.97 10.53
CA TYR A 403 -11.57 -29.66 11.09
C TYR A 403 -12.69 -28.99 10.30
N LEU A 404 -13.65 -28.40 11.02
CA LEU A 404 -14.79 -27.71 10.44
C LEU A 404 -14.94 -26.34 11.11
N SER A 405 -14.95 -25.28 10.32
CA SER A 405 -15.24 -23.94 10.82
C SER A 405 -16.74 -23.66 10.83
N THR A 406 -17.23 -22.96 11.85
CA THR A 406 -18.65 -22.60 11.99
C THR A 406 -18.78 -21.13 12.38
N GLY A 407 -19.59 -20.39 11.63
CA GLY A 407 -19.89 -18.99 11.94
C GLY A 407 -20.83 -18.82 13.15
N ASP A 408 -20.84 -17.62 13.73
CA ASP A 408 -21.54 -17.30 14.96
C ASP A 408 -23.06 -17.18 14.81
N ASN A 409 -23.55 -16.98 13.58
CA ASN A 409 -24.96 -16.75 13.26
C ASN A 409 -25.56 -15.60 14.08
N SER A 410 -24.80 -14.51 14.27
CA SER A 410 -25.19 -13.26 14.94
C SER A 410 -24.71 -12.04 14.14
N THR A 411 -25.27 -10.85 14.38
CA THR A 411 -25.00 -9.65 13.57
C THR A 411 -24.63 -8.41 14.39
N PRO A 412 -23.56 -7.67 14.01
CA PRO A 412 -23.21 -6.40 14.63
C PRO A 412 -24.06 -5.22 14.12
N PHE A 413 -24.99 -5.46 13.17
CA PHE A 413 -25.83 -4.41 12.61
C PHE A 413 -26.94 -3.97 13.57
N ASP A 414 -27.51 -2.83 13.25
CA ASP A 414 -28.55 -2.20 14.07
C ASP A 414 -29.89 -2.87 13.84
N GLU A 415 -30.57 -3.15 14.95
CA GLU A 415 -31.95 -3.58 14.87
C GLU A 415 -32.88 -2.41 14.51
N PRO A 416 -33.75 -2.58 13.50
CA PRO A 416 -34.73 -1.56 13.16
C PRO A 416 -35.65 -1.20 14.34
N ASN A 417 -35.94 0.09 14.50
CA ASN A 417 -36.86 0.64 15.50
C ASN A 417 -36.43 0.47 16.98
N GLN A 418 -35.15 0.18 17.24
CA GLN A 418 -34.59 0.20 18.59
C GLN A 418 -33.91 1.55 18.87
N LYS A 419 -34.00 2.01 20.12
CA LYS A 419 -33.35 3.26 20.54
C LYS A 419 -31.84 3.09 20.76
N TYR A 420 -31.45 1.95 21.32
CA TYR A 420 -30.06 1.60 21.61
C TYR A 420 -29.72 0.35 20.79
N VAL A 421 -28.61 0.41 20.06
CA VAL A 421 -28.27 -0.55 19.00
C VAL A 421 -26.77 -0.87 19.00
N ASN A 422 -26.37 -1.90 18.24
CA ASN A 422 -24.99 -2.37 18.18
C ASN A 422 -24.04 -1.34 17.55
N ASN A 423 -24.49 -0.57 16.57
CA ASN A 423 -23.74 0.45 15.83
C ASN A 423 -22.41 -0.08 15.26
N GLY A 424 -22.43 -1.30 14.73
CA GLY A 424 -21.26 -1.97 14.18
C GLY A 424 -20.28 -2.54 15.21
N TYR A 425 -20.47 -2.33 16.51
CA TYR A 425 -19.64 -2.95 17.56
C TYR A 425 -20.07 -4.41 17.82
N ALA A 426 -19.38 -5.10 18.73
CA ALA A 426 -19.72 -6.47 19.12
C ALA A 426 -21.21 -6.63 19.46
N PRO A 427 -21.86 -7.70 18.97
CA PRO A 427 -23.26 -8.00 19.28
C PRO A 427 -23.39 -8.52 20.72
N LEU A 428 -23.92 -7.68 21.61
CA LEU A 428 -24.05 -7.98 23.04
C LEU A 428 -25.49 -7.87 23.56
N ASP A 429 -26.51 -7.78 22.72
CA ASP A 429 -27.90 -7.56 23.16
C ASP A 429 -28.61 -8.86 23.54
N ASP A 430 -28.66 -9.19 24.83
CA ASP A 430 -29.31 -10.39 25.36
C ASP A 430 -30.76 -10.16 25.84
N ARG A 431 -31.40 -9.06 25.42
CA ARG A 431 -32.82 -8.83 25.70
C ARG A 431 -33.70 -9.95 25.09
N PRO A 432 -34.79 -10.38 25.74
CA PRO A 432 -35.68 -11.40 25.18
C PRO A 432 -36.24 -11.00 23.82
N GLY A 433 -36.08 -11.86 22.80
CA GLY A 433 -36.52 -11.59 21.42
C GLY A 433 -35.42 -11.06 20.49
N HIS A 434 -34.24 -10.70 21.02
CA HIS A 434 -33.16 -10.05 20.29
C HIS A 434 -31.98 -10.99 19.97
N LEU A 435 -32.22 -12.30 19.92
CA LEU A 435 -31.17 -13.34 19.87
C LEU A 435 -30.11 -13.09 18.80
N GLN A 436 -30.49 -12.67 17.59
CA GLN A 436 -29.54 -12.43 16.50
C GLN A 436 -28.49 -11.34 16.78
N TYR A 437 -28.69 -10.52 17.81
CA TYR A 437 -27.81 -9.42 18.22
C TYR A 437 -26.97 -9.76 19.47
N ASP A 438 -26.93 -11.04 19.88
CA ASP A 438 -26.11 -11.55 20.98
C ASP A 438 -25.12 -12.61 20.47
N GLY A 439 -23.84 -12.25 20.30
CA GLY A 439 -22.77 -13.21 19.97
C GLY A 439 -22.38 -14.09 21.17
N ARG A 440 -22.75 -13.72 22.39
CA ARG A 440 -22.37 -14.49 23.60
C ARG A 440 -23.17 -15.78 23.71
N ARG A 441 -24.33 -15.89 23.05
CA ARG A 441 -25.12 -17.13 22.99
C ARG A 441 -24.48 -18.20 22.10
N THR A 442 -23.57 -17.82 21.20
CA THR A 442 -22.92 -18.70 20.23
C THR A 442 -21.40 -18.72 20.44
N SER A 443 -20.64 -17.76 19.90
CA SER A 443 -19.17 -17.74 19.94
C SER A 443 -18.61 -17.89 21.35
N GLY A 444 -19.15 -17.14 22.32
CA GLY A 444 -18.78 -17.21 23.74
C GLY A 444 -19.45 -18.33 24.55
N ASN A 445 -20.36 -19.10 23.95
CA ASN A 445 -21.07 -20.19 24.62
C ASN A 445 -20.33 -21.52 24.40
N THR A 446 -19.94 -22.15 25.50
CA THR A 446 -19.20 -23.43 25.50
C THR A 446 -20.06 -24.64 25.19
N ASN A 447 -21.39 -24.50 25.24
CA ASN A 447 -22.36 -25.56 24.95
C ASN A 447 -23.02 -25.43 23.56
N ASP A 448 -22.53 -24.51 22.72
CA ASP A 448 -23.00 -24.27 21.34
C ASP A 448 -21.85 -24.52 20.34
N LEU A 449 -22.17 -25.04 19.16
CA LEU A 449 -21.20 -25.37 18.11
C LEU A 449 -21.00 -24.26 17.09
N ARG A 450 -21.74 -23.14 17.18
CA ARG A 450 -21.58 -21.95 16.33
C ARG A 450 -20.50 -21.02 16.84
N GLY A 451 -19.80 -20.34 15.93
CA GLY A 451 -18.66 -19.48 16.25
C GLY A 451 -17.52 -20.29 16.86
N LYS A 452 -17.16 -21.39 16.19
CA LYS A 452 -16.13 -22.36 16.61
C LYS A 452 -15.28 -22.83 15.44
N ILE A 453 -14.13 -23.42 15.75
CA ILE A 453 -13.50 -24.45 14.91
C ILE A 453 -13.62 -25.78 15.64
N LEU A 454 -14.27 -26.73 15.00
CA LEU A 454 -14.51 -28.08 15.50
C LEU A 454 -13.41 -29.02 15.02
N ARG A 455 -13.07 -30.02 15.83
CA ARG A 455 -12.11 -31.07 15.46
C ARG A 455 -12.64 -32.45 15.86
N ILE A 456 -12.85 -33.32 14.88
CA ILE A 456 -13.45 -34.64 15.06
C ILE A 456 -12.68 -35.71 14.29
N LYS A 457 -12.80 -36.97 14.70
CA LYS A 457 -12.31 -38.13 13.94
C LYS A 457 -13.47 -38.81 13.25
N ILE A 458 -13.44 -38.89 11.92
CA ILE A 458 -14.47 -39.61 11.15
C ILE A 458 -14.22 -41.12 11.22
N ASN A 459 -15.28 -41.87 11.52
CA ASN A 459 -15.28 -43.33 11.53
C ASN A 459 -15.71 -43.88 10.16
N ALA A 460 -15.31 -45.11 9.83
CA ALA A 460 -15.61 -45.72 8.54
C ALA A 460 -17.11 -45.83 8.22
N ASP A 461 -17.96 -45.99 9.24
CA ASP A 461 -19.42 -46.07 9.09
C ASP A 461 -20.10 -44.72 8.84
N GLY A 462 -19.36 -43.61 8.86
CA GLY A 462 -19.87 -42.26 8.70
C GLY A 462 -20.34 -41.61 10.01
N THR A 463 -20.09 -42.23 11.17
CA THR A 463 -20.17 -41.57 12.48
C THR A 463 -18.86 -40.83 12.78
N TYR A 464 -18.77 -40.16 13.93
CA TYR A 464 -17.52 -39.56 14.40
C TYR A 464 -17.21 -39.91 15.85
N SER A 465 -15.95 -39.76 16.22
CA SER A 465 -15.44 -39.84 17.59
C SER A 465 -14.73 -38.54 17.98
N ILE A 466 -14.63 -38.29 19.28
CA ILE A 466 -13.94 -37.11 19.83
C ILE A 466 -12.45 -37.45 20.00
N PRO A 467 -11.53 -36.74 19.31
CA PRO A 467 -10.10 -36.93 19.50
C PRO A 467 -9.63 -36.29 20.81
N ASP A 468 -8.55 -36.84 21.38
CA ASP A 468 -7.90 -36.25 22.55
C ASP A 468 -7.34 -34.86 22.27
N GLY A 469 -7.35 -34.01 23.30
CA GLY A 469 -6.77 -32.68 23.24
C GLY A 469 -7.64 -31.63 22.54
N ASN A 470 -8.96 -31.79 22.52
CA ASN A 470 -9.90 -30.69 22.27
C ASN A 470 -10.00 -29.79 23.53
N LEU A 471 -10.58 -28.59 23.39
CA LEU A 471 -10.63 -27.59 24.46
C LEU A 471 -11.38 -28.11 25.70
N PHE A 472 -12.46 -28.87 25.49
CA PHE A 472 -13.24 -29.47 26.56
C PHE A 472 -13.15 -31.00 26.49
N LYS A 473 -12.92 -31.63 27.65
CA LYS A 473 -12.92 -33.09 27.75
C LYS A 473 -14.34 -33.62 27.60
N GLN A 474 -14.49 -34.77 26.94
CA GLN A 474 -15.77 -35.45 26.83
C GLN A 474 -16.39 -35.70 28.23
N GLY A 475 -17.68 -35.39 28.37
CA GLY A 475 -18.42 -35.50 29.63
C GLY A 475 -18.30 -34.28 30.56
N THR A 476 -17.54 -33.24 30.18
CA THR A 476 -17.50 -31.98 30.94
C THR A 476 -18.88 -31.30 30.89
N PRO A 477 -19.55 -31.05 32.04
CA PRO A 477 -20.90 -30.47 32.06
C PRO A 477 -20.98 -29.11 31.35
N ASN A 478 -22.07 -28.88 30.63
CA ASN A 478 -22.36 -27.61 29.92
C ASN A 478 -21.27 -27.21 28.90
N THR A 479 -20.61 -28.20 28.28
CA THR A 479 -19.63 -27.96 27.22
C THR A 479 -19.78 -28.94 26.07
N ARG A 480 -19.27 -28.58 24.90
CA ARG A 480 -19.21 -29.42 23.70
C ARG A 480 -17.78 -29.93 23.46
N PRO A 481 -17.52 -31.24 23.51
CA PRO A 481 -16.18 -31.79 23.35
C PRO A 481 -15.64 -31.72 21.92
N GLU A 482 -16.46 -31.36 20.92
CA GLU A 482 -16.06 -31.16 19.53
C GLU A 482 -15.21 -29.88 19.35
N ILE A 483 -15.30 -28.94 20.29
CA ILE A 483 -14.68 -27.61 20.20
C ILE A 483 -13.15 -27.72 20.33
N TYR A 484 -12.44 -27.30 19.28
CA TYR A 484 -10.99 -27.08 19.31
C TYR A 484 -10.66 -25.61 19.57
N ALA A 485 -11.29 -24.70 18.83
CA ALA A 485 -11.22 -23.27 19.07
C ALA A 485 -12.62 -22.71 19.33
N MET A 486 -12.75 -21.84 20.32
CA MET A 486 -13.97 -21.07 20.57
C MET A 486 -13.72 -19.57 20.51
N GLY A 487 -14.80 -18.79 20.52
CA GLY A 487 -14.71 -17.34 20.48
C GLY A 487 -14.28 -16.83 19.12
N THR A 488 -14.84 -17.39 18.04
CA THR A 488 -14.64 -16.93 16.66
C THR A 488 -15.94 -16.34 16.11
N ARG A 489 -15.87 -15.32 15.25
CA ARG A 489 -17.03 -14.71 14.58
C ARG A 489 -17.39 -15.44 13.29
N ASN A 490 -16.55 -15.29 12.26
CA ASN A 490 -16.72 -15.89 10.94
C ASN A 490 -15.38 -16.44 10.43
N PRO A 491 -14.92 -17.59 10.96
CA PRO A 491 -13.69 -18.23 10.51
C PRO A 491 -13.89 -18.81 9.10
N TYR A 492 -13.84 -17.97 8.06
CA TYR A 492 -14.40 -18.30 6.75
C TYR A 492 -13.56 -19.32 5.99
N ARG A 493 -12.22 -19.17 6.00
CA ARG A 493 -11.27 -20.17 5.46
C ARG A 493 -10.27 -20.56 6.53
N ILE A 494 -10.10 -21.87 6.71
CA ILE A 494 -9.19 -22.45 7.70
C ILE A 494 -8.10 -23.28 7.00
N SER A 495 -6.97 -23.41 7.66
CA SER A 495 -5.84 -24.20 7.20
C SER A 495 -5.20 -24.90 8.39
N VAL A 496 -4.76 -26.15 8.21
CA VAL A 496 -4.08 -26.92 9.24
C VAL A 496 -2.70 -27.30 8.74
N ASP A 497 -1.69 -26.91 9.50
CA ASP A 497 -0.31 -27.27 9.21
C ASP A 497 -0.13 -28.79 9.32
N ARG A 498 0.29 -29.41 8.21
CA ARG A 498 0.47 -30.86 8.07
C ARG A 498 1.59 -31.45 8.93
N LYS A 499 2.54 -30.64 9.42
CA LYS A 499 3.64 -31.09 10.28
C LYS A 499 3.31 -30.98 11.76
N ASN A 500 2.92 -29.80 12.23
CA ASN A 500 2.75 -29.54 13.66
C ASN A 500 1.27 -29.54 14.12
N GLY A 501 0.30 -29.54 13.20
CA GLY A 501 -1.12 -29.53 13.51
C GLY A 501 -1.68 -28.19 13.98
N TYR A 502 -0.91 -27.10 13.85
CA TYR A 502 -1.38 -25.75 14.17
C TYR A 502 -2.46 -25.34 13.17
N VAL A 503 -3.50 -24.68 13.70
CA VAL A 503 -4.65 -24.25 12.90
C VAL A 503 -4.55 -22.76 12.67
N TYR A 504 -4.75 -22.35 11.43
CA TYR A 504 -4.79 -20.96 11.00
C TYR A 504 -6.16 -20.66 10.40
N TRP A 505 -6.66 -19.45 10.59
CA TRP A 505 -7.89 -19.01 9.93
C TRP A 505 -7.90 -17.51 9.74
N GLY A 506 -8.60 -17.08 8.69
CA GLY A 506 -9.03 -15.70 8.57
C GLY A 506 -10.39 -15.50 9.22
N GLU A 507 -10.55 -14.40 9.94
CA GLU A 507 -11.75 -14.05 10.68
C GLU A 507 -12.21 -12.64 10.32
N VAL A 508 -13.43 -12.55 9.80
CA VAL A 508 -14.08 -11.27 9.51
C VAL A 508 -14.68 -10.72 10.79
N GLY A 509 -14.26 -9.52 11.21
CA GLY A 509 -14.70 -8.90 12.46
C GLY A 509 -15.93 -7.99 12.34
N PRO A 510 -16.29 -7.28 13.43
CA PRO A 510 -17.41 -6.32 13.44
C PRO A 510 -17.09 -5.03 12.67
N ASP A 511 -18.08 -4.18 12.38
CA ASP A 511 -18.02 -3.11 11.36
C ASP A 511 -17.91 -1.67 11.90
N ALA A 512 -17.66 -1.48 13.20
CA ALA A 512 -17.46 -0.16 13.78
C ALA A 512 -16.23 0.53 13.12
N ASN A 513 -16.41 1.78 12.65
CA ASN A 513 -15.32 2.51 11.97
C ASN A 513 -14.30 3.13 12.93
N ASN A 514 -14.73 3.50 14.14
CA ASN A 514 -13.92 4.22 15.13
C ASN A 514 -13.97 3.51 16.47
N ASP A 515 -12.93 3.70 17.28
CA ASP A 515 -12.95 3.31 18.68
C ASP A 515 -13.92 4.23 19.45
N ASP A 516 -14.62 3.68 20.44
CA ASP A 516 -15.47 4.46 21.35
C ASP A 516 -15.16 4.04 22.79
N PRO A 517 -14.71 4.97 23.66
CA PRO A 517 -14.36 4.66 25.05
C PRO A 517 -15.48 4.03 25.89
N ASN A 518 -16.74 4.14 25.46
CA ASN A 518 -17.90 3.56 26.12
C ASN A 518 -18.38 2.26 25.45
N ARG A 519 -17.96 1.95 24.22
CA ARG A 519 -18.40 0.72 23.52
C ARG A 519 -17.28 -0.30 23.38
N GLY A 520 -16.07 0.16 23.06
CA GLY A 520 -14.90 -0.67 22.80
C GLY A 520 -14.21 -0.31 21.49
N PRO A 521 -13.36 -1.20 20.97
CA PRO A 521 -12.56 -0.96 19.78
C PRO A 521 -13.41 -0.92 18.50
N ARG A 522 -12.89 -0.26 17.47
CA ARG A 522 -13.33 -0.38 16.08
C ARG A 522 -13.21 -1.82 15.58
N GLY A 523 -13.77 -2.09 14.41
CA GLY A 523 -13.65 -3.38 13.75
C GLY A 523 -12.22 -3.73 13.35
N TYR A 524 -11.82 -4.99 13.59
CA TYR A 524 -10.59 -5.60 13.05
C TYR A 524 -10.91 -6.91 12.35
N ASP A 525 -10.30 -7.14 11.19
CA ASP A 525 -10.21 -8.48 10.63
C ASP A 525 -8.92 -9.11 11.14
N GLU A 526 -8.93 -10.42 11.28
CA GLU A 526 -7.86 -11.15 11.96
C GLU A 526 -7.39 -12.31 11.12
N ILE A 527 -6.08 -12.52 11.11
CA ILE A 527 -5.51 -13.84 10.85
C ILE A 527 -5.15 -14.41 12.22
N ASN A 528 -5.66 -15.60 12.50
CA ASN A 528 -5.54 -16.24 13.80
C ASN A 528 -4.67 -17.51 13.71
N GLN A 529 -4.07 -17.87 14.85
CA GLN A 529 -3.22 -19.06 14.99
C GLN A 529 -3.52 -19.79 16.30
N ALA A 530 -3.93 -21.05 16.20
CA ALA A 530 -4.10 -21.95 17.32
C ALA A 530 -2.98 -23.00 17.36
N LYS A 531 -1.90 -22.70 18.09
CA LYS A 531 -0.85 -23.69 18.44
C LYS A 531 -1.36 -24.80 19.37
N LYS A 532 -2.48 -24.54 20.04
CA LYS A 532 -3.21 -25.44 20.95
C LYS A 532 -4.69 -25.03 20.98
N PRO A 533 -5.60 -25.89 21.47
CA PRO A 533 -7.00 -25.51 21.70
C PRO A 533 -7.12 -24.29 22.62
N GLY A 534 -8.10 -23.43 22.38
CA GLY A 534 -8.23 -22.19 23.14
C GLY A 534 -9.51 -21.39 22.90
N ASN A 535 -9.67 -20.34 23.70
CA ASN A 535 -10.66 -19.29 23.49
C ASN A 535 -9.98 -18.10 22.81
N PHE A 536 -10.50 -17.66 21.66
CA PHE A 536 -9.97 -16.57 20.82
C PHE A 536 -10.78 -15.28 20.95
N GLY A 537 -11.68 -15.23 21.93
CA GLY A 537 -12.12 -13.99 22.55
C GLY A 537 -13.43 -13.40 22.03
N TYR A 538 -13.79 -13.57 20.76
CA TYR A 538 -15.03 -13.00 20.21
C TYR A 538 -16.29 -13.56 20.92
N PRO A 539 -17.32 -12.75 21.24
CA PRO A 539 -17.52 -11.33 20.90
C PRO A 539 -17.00 -10.34 21.95
N MET A 540 -16.31 -10.81 22.99
CA MET A 540 -15.88 -9.94 24.10
C MET A 540 -14.62 -9.15 23.76
N PHE A 541 -13.81 -9.67 22.84
CA PHE A 541 -12.54 -9.09 22.42
C PHE A 541 -12.36 -9.18 20.89
N VAL A 542 -11.46 -8.37 20.37
CA VAL A 542 -10.99 -8.39 18.98
C VAL A 542 -9.51 -7.96 18.93
N GLY A 543 -8.78 -8.31 17.88
CA GLY A 543 -7.38 -7.97 17.65
C GLY A 543 -6.47 -8.52 18.75
N ASN A 544 -5.69 -7.65 19.37
CA ASN A 544 -4.80 -8.01 20.47
C ASN A 544 -5.55 -8.10 21.82
N ASN A 545 -6.69 -8.83 21.84
CA ASN A 545 -7.62 -8.87 22.97
C ASN A 545 -8.16 -7.49 23.41
N TYR A 546 -8.35 -6.56 22.48
CA TYR A 546 -8.97 -5.26 22.76
C TYR A 546 -10.40 -5.48 23.28
N PRO A 547 -10.73 -5.04 24.50
CA PRO A 547 -11.98 -5.42 25.14
C PRO A 547 -13.16 -4.53 24.72
N TYR A 548 -14.30 -5.14 24.47
CA TYR A 548 -15.58 -4.44 24.43
C TYR A 548 -16.09 -4.14 25.84
N HIS A 549 -16.98 -3.16 25.94
CA HIS A 549 -17.68 -2.83 27.18
C HIS A 549 -19.03 -3.52 27.22
N LEU A 550 -19.44 -3.96 28.42
CA LEU A 550 -20.84 -4.31 28.65
C LEU A 550 -21.72 -3.11 28.28
N TYR A 551 -22.81 -3.37 27.56
CA TYR A 551 -23.74 -2.33 27.14
C TYR A 551 -25.16 -2.75 27.47
N ASP A 552 -25.88 -1.89 28.19
CA ASP A 552 -27.28 -2.08 28.51
C ASP A 552 -28.14 -1.48 27.39
N TYR A 553 -28.75 -2.34 26.58
CA TYR A 553 -29.60 -1.95 25.45
C TYR A 553 -31.01 -1.48 25.86
N GLU A 554 -31.38 -1.56 27.14
CA GLU A 554 -32.60 -0.94 27.66
C GLU A 554 -32.37 0.53 28.07
N THR A 555 -31.18 0.83 28.61
CA THR A 555 -30.88 2.17 29.18
C THR A 555 -29.84 2.98 28.40
N GLY A 556 -29.08 2.34 27.51
CA GLY A 556 -27.96 2.91 26.76
C GLY A 556 -26.69 3.14 27.57
N LYS A 557 -26.60 2.55 28.78
CA LYS A 557 -25.46 2.73 29.68
C LYS A 557 -24.38 1.69 29.42
N SER A 558 -23.13 2.14 29.40
CA SER A 558 -21.97 1.28 29.33
C SER A 558 -21.46 0.90 30.71
N GLY A 559 -21.03 -0.35 30.86
CA GLY A 559 -20.45 -0.92 32.06
C GLY A 559 -18.93 -1.13 31.93
N ALA A 560 -18.42 -2.05 32.75
CA ALA A 560 -17.02 -2.44 32.71
C ALA A 560 -16.64 -3.10 31.37
N ALA A 561 -15.38 -2.91 30.97
CA ALA A 561 -14.75 -3.69 29.92
C ALA A 561 -14.61 -5.16 30.35
N PHE A 562 -14.68 -6.09 29.41
CA PHE A 562 -14.40 -7.50 29.69
C PHE A 562 -12.92 -7.70 30.06
N ASP A 563 -12.62 -8.69 30.93
CA ASP A 563 -11.26 -9.06 31.32
C ASP A 563 -10.76 -10.25 30.47
N PRO A 564 -9.74 -10.09 29.61
CA PRO A 564 -9.24 -11.17 28.75
C PRO A 564 -8.60 -12.31 29.55
N ALA A 565 -8.10 -12.07 30.76
CA ALA A 565 -7.54 -13.13 31.61
C ALA A 565 -8.62 -13.99 32.27
N LYS A 566 -9.82 -13.43 32.48
CA LYS A 566 -10.96 -14.12 33.11
C LYS A 566 -12.29 -13.69 32.46
N PRO A 567 -12.56 -14.05 31.20
CA PRO A 567 -13.78 -13.62 30.53
C PRO A 567 -15.02 -14.27 31.16
N VAL A 568 -16.09 -13.49 31.30
CA VAL A 568 -17.34 -13.95 31.93
C VAL A 568 -18.50 -13.81 30.94
N ASN A 569 -19.10 -14.94 30.56
CA ASN A 569 -20.30 -14.95 29.75
C ASN A 569 -21.56 -14.83 30.61
N ASN A 570 -21.98 -13.59 30.83
CA ASN A 570 -23.16 -13.21 31.60
C ASN A 570 -24.44 -13.05 30.76
N SER A 571 -24.46 -13.47 29.50
CA SER A 571 -25.67 -13.41 28.67
C SER A 571 -26.78 -14.29 29.27
N ARG A 572 -28.01 -13.79 29.24
CA ARG A 572 -29.23 -14.57 29.56
C ARG A 572 -29.40 -15.81 28.67
N ASN A 573 -28.80 -15.81 27.48
CA ASN A 573 -28.88 -16.88 26.49
C ASN A 573 -27.71 -17.86 26.57
N ASN A 574 -26.78 -17.70 27.52
CA ASN A 574 -25.67 -18.63 27.72
C ASN A 574 -26.17 -19.93 28.37
N THR A 575 -25.99 -21.05 27.66
CA THR A 575 -26.30 -22.41 28.15
C THR A 575 -25.05 -23.19 28.53
N GLY A 576 -23.87 -22.57 28.43
CA GLY A 576 -22.58 -23.13 28.77
C GLY A 576 -22.09 -22.72 30.16
N ILE A 577 -20.81 -22.98 30.42
CA ILE A 577 -20.13 -22.43 31.60
C ILE A 577 -20.07 -20.90 31.53
N LYS A 578 -20.07 -20.26 32.70
CA LYS A 578 -20.06 -18.80 32.83
C LYS A 578 -18.64 -18.22 32.79
N ASP A 579 -17.73 -18.81 33.56
CA ASP A 579 -16.32 -18.42 33.58
C ASP A 579 -15.60 -19.13 32.44
N LEU A 580 -15.15 -18.35 31.46
CA LEU A 580 -14.53 -18.87 30.24
C LEU A 580 -13.02 -19.04 30.41
N PRO A 581 -12.37 -19.90 29.61
CA PRO A 581 -10.92 -19.89 29.49
C PRO A 581 -10.39 -18.50 29.07
N PRO A 582 -9.15 -18.14 29.47
CA PRO A 582 -8.52 -16.89 29.05
C PRO A 582 -8.53 -16.72 27.52
N ALA A 583 -8.73 -15.48 27.07
CA ALA A 583 -8.71 -15.14 25.65
C ALA A 583 -7.27 -15.13 25.10
N THR A 584 -7.10 -15.70 23.91
CA THR A 584 -5.85 -15.71 23.15
C THR A 584 -5.93 -14.62 22.09
N PRO A 585 -4.95 -13.71 22.00
CA PRO A 585 -4.98 -12.63 21.02
C PRO A 585 -4.80 -13.15 19.60
N ALA A 586 -5.24 -12.37 18.62
CA ALA A 586 -5.04 -12.66 17.21
C ALA A 586 -3.56 -12.70 16.82
N PHE A 587 -3.24 -13.43 15.75
CA PHE A 587 -1.87 -13.55 15.23
C PHE A 587 -1.47 -12.31 14.42
N ILE A 588 -2.39 -11.81 13.57
CA ILE A 588 -2.31 -10.53 12.84
C ILE A 588 -3.70 -9.89 12.89
N TRP A 589 -3.80 -8.56 13.05
CA TRP A 589 -5.08 -7.84 13.04
C TRP A 589 -5.00 -6.51 12.29
N TYR A 590 -6.03 -6.18 11.52
CA TYR A 590 -6.07 -4.91 10.78
C TYR A 590 -7.50 -4.34 10.61
N PRO A 591 -7.67 -3.01 10.76
CA PRO A 591 -8.95 -2.35 10.56
C PRO A 591 -9.13 -1.90 9.10
N TYR A 592 -10.20 -1.13 8.83
CA TYR A 592 -10.45 -0.55 7.51
C TYR A 592 -9.35 0.47 7.14
N ALA A 593 -8.89 1.24 8.14
CA ALA A 593 -7.73 2.11 8.01
C ALA A 593 -6.42 1.31 8.09
N LYS A 594 -5.30 1.97 7.77
CA LYS A 594 -3.96 1.38 7.94
C LYS A 594 -3.75 0.98 9.40
N SER A 595 -3.32 -0.26 9.63
CA SER A 595 -3.06 -0.77 10.98
C SER A 595 -1.78 -0.10 11.53
N PRO A 596 -1.78 0.37 12.79
CA PRO A 596 -0.56 0.84 13.43
C PRO A 596 0.40 -0.31 13.74
N ASP A 597 -0.14 -1.51 14.02
CA ASP A 597 0.64 -2.69 14.38
C ASP A 597 1.11 -3.47 13.15
N PHE A 598 0.31 -3.45 12.07
CA PHE A 598 0.57 -4.19 10.83
C PHE A 598 0.37 -3.31 9.58
N PRO A 599 1.17 -2.24 9.43
CA PRO A 599 0.99 -1.25 8.38
C PRO A 599 1.04 -1.86 6.96
N SER A 600 1.78 -2.95 6.77
CA SER A 600 1.86 -3.70 5.51
C SER A 600 0.53 -4.30 5.04
N MET A 601 -0.48 -4.44 5.91
CA MET A 601 -1.81 -4.96 5.53
C MET A 601 -2.64 -3.99 4.69
N GLY A 602 -2.23 -2.70 4.64
CA GLY A 602 -2.91 -1.66 3.86
C GLY A 602 -4.23 -1.18 4.47
N SER A 603 -5.06 -0.55 3.64
CA SER A 603 -6.39 -0.01 3.99
C SER A 603 -7.42 -0.36 2.91
N GLY A 604 -8.71 -0.16 3.21
CA GLY A 604 -9.84 -0.53 2.34
C GLY A 604 -10.75 -1.56 3.00
N GLY A 605 -11.69 -2.13 2.24
CA GLY A 605 -12.52 -3.24 2.71
C GLY A 605 -11.69 -4.42 3.23
N ARG A 606 -12.30 -5.31 4.03
CA ARG A 606 -11.58 -6.34 4.78
C ARG A 606 -12.30 -7.66 4.65
N ASN A 607 -11.55 -8.72 4.35
CA ASN A 607 -12.03 -10.09 4.51
C ASN A 607 -10.82 -11.03 4.56
N ALA A 608 -10.29 -11.20 5.77
CA ALA A 608 -9.13 -12.05 6.04
C ALA A 608 -9.44 -13.54 5.77
N MET A 609 -8.51 -14.25 5.12
CA MET A 609 -8.59 -15.69 4.86
C MET A 609 -7.23 -16.37 5.03
N ALA A 610 -7.24 -17.62 5.49
CA ALA A 610 -6.03 -18.44 5.62
C ALA A 610 -5.82 -19.33 4.41
N GLY A 611 -4.59 -19.38 3.91
CA GLY A 611 -4.13 -20.33 2.90
C GLY A 611 -3.23 -21.43 3.51
N PRO A 612 -2.54 -22.22 2.68
CA PRO A 612 -1.74 -23.34 3.15
C PRO A 612 -0.41 -22.92 3.81
N VAL A 613 0.09 -23.75 4.74
CA VAL A 613 1.50 -23.74 5.14
C VAL A 613 2.29 -24.62 4.16
N TYR A 614 3.33 -24.05 3.54
CA TYR A 614 4.08 -24.74 2.50
C TYR A 614 5.29 -25.52 3.05
N TYR A 615 5.42 -26.78 2.63
CA TYR A 615 6.60 -27.60 2.87
C TYR A 615 7.03 -28.31 1.59
N ASN A 616 8.25 -28.03 1.14
CA ASN A 616 8.76 -28.50 -0.14
C ASN A 616 8.90 -30.04 -0.23
N GLU A 617 9.08 -30.72 0.91
CA GLU A 617 9.29 -32.16 1.02
C GLU A 617 8.03 -32.99 0.69
N PHE A 618 6.85 -32.38 0.70
CA PHE A 618 5.60 -33.05 0.34
C PHE A 618 5.31 -33.07 -1.15
N TYR A 619 6.15 -32.42 -1.98
CA TYR A 619 5.84 -32.17 -3.38
C TYR A 619 7.00 -32.52 -4.32
N PRO A 620 6.71 -32.88 -5.60
CA PRO A 620 7.73 -33.15 -6.61
C PRO A 620 8.63 -31.94 -6.87
N LYS A 621 9.94 -32.17 -7.02
CA LYS A 621 10.93 -31.09 -7.18
C LYS A 621 10.70 -30.25 -8.44
N GLU A 622 10.15 -30.86 -9.48
CA GLU A 622 9.98 -30.30 -10.82
C GLU A 622 8.86 -29.26 -10.89
N THR A 623 7.89 -29.31 -9.97
CA THR A 623 6.65 -28.52 -10.05
C THR A 623 6.36 -27.70 -8.79
N ARG A 624 7.09 -27.97 -7.70
CA ARG A 624 6.91 -27.30 -6.42
C ARG A 624 7.44 -25.87 -6.42
N LEU A 625 6.95 -25.05 -5.49
CA LEU A 625 7.52 -23.73 -5.20
C LEU A 625 8.99 -23.80 -4.73
N PRO A 626 9.74 -22.69 -4.80
CA PRO A 626 11.11 -22.61 -4.30
C PRO A 626 11.24 -22.95 -2.82
N ASP A 627 12.41 -23.48 -2.44
CA ASP A 627 12.75 -23.79 -1.05
C ASP A 627 12.68 -22.56 -0.11
N TYR A 628 12.73 -21.33 -0.67
CA TYR A 628 12.52 -20.08 0.06
C TYR A 628 11.18 -20.02 0.83
N TYR A 629 10.13 -20.66 0.30
CA TYR A 629 8.81 -20.66 0.94
C TYR A 629 8.62 -21.79 1.96
N ASN A 630 9.61 -22.66 2.14
CA ASN A 630 9.51 -23.80 3.05
C ASN A 630 9.26 -23.34 4.50
N ASN A 631 8.27 -23.94 5.17
CA ASN A 631 7.81 -23.56 6.51
C ASN A 631 7.23 -22.13 6.59
N LYS A 632 6.68 -21.60 5.50
CA LYS A 632 5.97 -20.32 5.50
C LYS A 632 4.47 -20.50 5.29
N PHE A 633 3.70 -19.58 5.85
CA PHE A 633 2.23 -19.61 5.83
C PHE A 633 1.68 -18.56 4.86
N PHE A 634 0.90 -19.03 3.88
CA PHE A 634 0.20 -18.15 2.95
C PHE A 634 -1.13 -17.72 3.55
N PHE A 635 -1.45 -16.43 3.42
CA PHE A 635 -2.74 -15.87 3.79
C PHE A 635 -3.11 -14.77 2.80
N TYR A 636 -4.39 -14.43 2.73
CA TYR A 636 -4.89 -13.53 1.70
C TYR A 636 -6.10 -12.74 2.19
N ASP A 637 -6.39 -11.64 1.52
CA ASP A 637 -7.59 -10.86 1.76
C ASP A 637 -8.48 -10.88 0.51
N TRP A 638 -9.71 -11.32 0.71
CA TRP A 638 -10.68 -11.46 -0.38
C TRP A 638 -11.10 -10.10 -0.95
N VAL A 639 -11.25 -9.04 -0.14
CA VAL A 639 -11.66 -7.72 -0.65
C VAL A 639 -10.49 -7.00 -1.32
N ARG A 640 -9.33 -7.00 -0.66
CA ARG A 640 -8.14 -6.25 -1.10
C ARG A 640 -7.37 -6.97 -2.21
N GLY A 641 -7.62 -8.27 -2.42
CA GLY A 641 -7.12 -9.03 -3.56
C GLY A 641 -5.61 -9.29 -3.55
N TRP A 642 -4.98 -9.27 -2.38
CA TRP A 642 -3.56 -9.62 -2.20
C TRP A 642 -3.38 -11.01 -1.59
N ILE A 643 -2.21 -11.59 -1.83
CA ILE A 643 -1.70 -12.77 -1.13
C ILE A 643 -0.42 -12.33 -0.40
N LYS A 644 -0.26 -12.74 0.86
CA LYS A 644 0.92 -12.50 1.66
C LYS A 644 1.44 -13.79 2.26
N VAL A 645 2.71 -13.75 2.66
CA VAL A 645 3.42 -14.88 3.25
C VAL A 645 3.98 -14.47 4.60
N ALA A 646 3.64 -15.23 5.64
CA ALA A 646 4.20 -15.09 6.97
C ALA A 646 5.41 -16.02 7.13
N THR A 647 6.52 -15.44 7.55
CA THR A 647 7.72 -16.14 8.03
C THR A 647 7.66 -16.22 9.55
N PHE A 648 7.97 -17.41 10.08
CA PHE A 648 7.95 -17.68 11.50
C PHE A 648 9.34 -17.60 12.14
N ASP A 649 9.38 -17.23 13.42
CA ASP A 649 10.53 -17.55 14.27
C ASP A 649 10.54 -19.05 14.65
N LYS A 650 11.56 -19.48 15.40
CA LYS A 650 11.72 -20.87 15.86
C LYS A 650 10.56 -21.38 16.73
N ASP A 651 9.81 -20.48 17.36
CA ASP A 651 8.71 -20.78 18.26
C ASP A 651 7.36 -20.62 17.54
N TYR A 652 7.35 -20.44 16.22
CA TYR A 652 6.19 -20.22 15.37
C TYR A 652 5.45 -18.90 15.63
N ASN A 653 6.12 -17.88 16.18
CA ASN A 653 5.59 -16.52 16.23
C ASN A 653 5.87 -15.79 14.92
N LEU A 654 5.12 -14.73 14.64
CA LEU A 654 5.31 -13.93 13.43
C LEU A 654 6.68 -13.24 13.49
N SER A 655 7.53 -13.55 12.52
CA SER A 655 8.80 -12.85 12.34
C SER A 655 8.70 -11.80 11.24
N LYS A 656 8.04 -12.10 10.12
CA LYS A 656 7.96 -11.20 8.97
C LYS A 656 6.76 -11.52 8.10
N THR A 657 6.18 -10.51 7.46
CA THR A 657 5.24 -10.69 6.35
C THR A 657 5.82 -10.13 5.06
N GLU A 658 5.55 -10.77 3.93
CA GLU A 658 5.92 -10.28 2.61
C GLU A 658 4.78 -10.45 1.61
N ASP A 659 4.74 -9.59 0.59
CA ASP A 659 3.80 -9.73 -0.53
C ASP A 659 4.17 -10.90 -1.44
N PHE A 660 3.15 -11.64 -1.89
CA PHE A 660 3.29 -12.68 -2.89
C PHE A 660 2.56 -12.29 -4.17
N MET A 661 3.33 -12.13 -5.24
CA MET A 661 2.84 -11.65 -6.54
C MET A 661 2.05 -10.32 -6.47
N PRO A 662 2.61 -9.25 -5.86
CA PRO A 662 1.89 -7.99 -5.64
C PRO A 662 1.40 -7.28 -6.92
N HIS A 663 1.99 -7.56 -8.09
CA HIS A 663 1.56 -6.99 -9.36
C HIS A 663 0.55 -7.87 -10.10
N THR A 664 0.21 -9.04 -9.54
CA THR A 664 -0.77 -9.94 -10.12
C THR A 664 -2.16 -9.67 -9.57
N LYS A 665 -3.12 -9.46 -10.47
CA LYS A 665 -4.52 -9.22 -10.10
C LYS A 665 -5.22 -10.52 -9.72
N PHE A 666 -5.82 -10.52 -8.52
CA PHE A 666 -6.75 -11.56 -8.08
C PHE A 666 -8.15 -10.97 -7.85
N ASN A 667 -9.19 -11.66 -8.33
CA ASN A 667 -10.57 -11.21 -8.28
C ASN A 667 -11.32 -11.93 -7.16
N ALA A 668 -11.23 -11.36 -5.95
CA ALA A 668 -12.00 -11.85 -4.81
C ALA A 668 -11.68 -13.32 -4.47
N LEU A 669 -10.44 -13.57 -4.06
CA LEU A 669 -9.87 -14.87 -3.69
C LEU A 669 -10.72 -15.52 -2.60
N ILE A 670 -11.51 -16.55 -2.94
CA ILE A 670 -12.42 -17.20 -1.99
C ILE A 670 -11.83 -18.46 -1.39
N ASP A 671 -10.89 -19.10 -2.09
CA ASP A 671 -10.22 -20.31 -1.61
C ASP A 671 -8.83 -20.50 -2.24
N MET A 672 -7.94 -21.18 -1.51
CA MET A 672 -6.57 -21.46 -1.91
C MET A 672 -6.08 -22.80 -1.36
N GLU A 673 -5.61 -23.69 -2.22
CA GLU A 673 -5.13 -25.03 -1.85
C GLU A 673 -3.79 -25.37 -2.53
N MET A 674 -2.95 -26.16 -1.86
CA MET A 674 -1.80 -26.79 -2.52
C MET A 674 -2.25 -28.08 -3.21
N GLY A 675 -2.02 -28.19 -4.52
CA GLY A 675 -2.21 -29.45 -5.23
C GLY A 675 -1.15 -30.50 -4.84
N PRO A 676 -1.41 -31.80 -5.09
CA PRO A 676 -0.42 -32.86 -4.86
C PRO A 676 0.84 -32.71 -5.74
N ASP A 677 0.79 -31.86 -6.76
CA ASP A 677 1.94 -31.46 -7.59
C ASP A 677 2.74 -30.28 -7.02
N GLY A 678 2.37 -29.72 -5.86
CA GLY A 678 3.09 -28.64 -5.21
C GLY A 678 2.85 -27.25 -5.80
N ARG A 679 1.83 -27.10 -6.64
CA ARG A 679 1.36 -25.81 -7.16
C ARG A 679 0.23 -25.25 -6.30
N ILE A 680 0.05 -23.93 -6.34
CA ILE A 680 -1.08 -23.27 -5.66
C ILE A 680 -2.25 -23.22 -6.63
N TYR A 681 -3.38 -23.75 -6.22
CA TYR A 681 -4.66 -23.58 -6.89
C TYR A 681 -5.45 -22.49 -6.18
N VAL A 682 -6.14 -21.68 -6.96
CA VAL A 682 -6.82 -20.48 -6.49
C VAL A 682 -8.22 -20.44 -7.07
N LEU A 683 -9.21 -20.30 -6.19
CA LEU A 683 -10.61 -20.09 -6.56
C LEU A 683 -10.96 -18.61 -6.36
N GLU A 684 -11.51 -18.00 -7.40
CA GLU A 684 -11.85 -16.58 -7.46
C GLU A 684 -13.37 -16.46 -7.58
N TYR A 685 -13.98 -15.75 -6.63
CA TYR A 685 -15.42 -15.51 -6.60
C TYR A 685 -15.87 -14.52 -7.69
N GLY A 686 -14.97 -13.62 -8.11
CA GLY A 686 -15.25 -12.55 -9.06
C GLY A 686 -15.91 -11.32 -8.43
N ASN A 687 -15.98 -10.23 -9.19
CA ASN A 687 -16.48 -8.94 -8.69
C ASN A 687 -18.01 -8.84 -8.83
N GLY A 688 -18.73 -9.31 -7.80
CA GLY A 688 -20.19 -9.19 -7.70
C GLY A 688 -20.82 -10.18 -6.75
N TRP A 689 -21.37 -9.71 -5.63
CA TRP A 689 -22.00 -10.57 -4.64
C TRP A 689 -23.28 -11.20 -5.17
N PHE A 690 -23.53 -12.45 -4.77
CA PHE A 690 -24.75 -13.19 -5.07
C PHE A 690 -25.13 -13.32 -6.56
N SER A 691 -24.14 -13.40 -7.46
CA SER A 691 -24.35 -13.39 -8.91
C SER A 691 -23.26 -14.13 -9.67
N LYS A 692 -23.58 -14.70 -10.84
CA LYS A 692 -22.57 -15.17 -11.80
C LYS A 692 -21.66 -14.04 -12.24
N ASN A 693 -20.36 -14.25 -12.06
CA ASN A 693 -19.34 -13.27 -12.34
C ASN A 693 -18.50 -13.72 -13.54
N LYS A 694 -18.27 -12.82 -14.50
CA LYS A 694 -17.44 -13.10 -15.71
C LYS A 694 -15.97 -13.32 -15.37
N ASP A 695 -15.56 -12.79 -14.24
CA ASP A 695 -14.22 -12.81 -13.68
C ASP A 695 -14.09 -13.79 -12.49
N ALA A 696 -15.14 -14.53 -12.15
CA ALA A 696 -14.99 -15.73 -11.32
C ALA A 696 -14.14 -16.76 -12.08
N ALA A 697 -13.17 -17.35 -11.41
CA ALA A 697 -12.21 -18.21 -12.08
C ALA A 697 -11.65 -19.29 -11.16
N LEU A 698 -11.17 -20.35 -11.78
CA LEU A 698 -10.29 -21.32 -11.16
C LEU A 698 -8.94 -21.17 -11.85
N SER A 699 -7.92 -20.84 -11.07
CA SER A 699 -6.58 -20.50 -11.53
C SER A 699 -5.55 -21.39 -10.84
N ARG A 700 -4.36 -21.52 -11.45
CA ARG A 700 -3.20 -22.23 -10.91
C ARG A 700 -1.96 -21.36 -11.02
N ILE A 701 -1.19 -21.26 -9.95
CA ILE A 701 0.08 -20.54 -9.91
C ILE A 701 1.22 -21.53 -10.11
N ASP A 702 1.99 -21.31 -11.18
CA ASP A 702 3.19 -22.09 -11.52
C ASP A 702 4.45 -21.32 -11.16
N TYR A 703 5.50 -22.02 -10.72
CA TYR A 703 6.85 -21.46 -10.59
C TYR A 703 7.73 -21.92 -11.75
N ASN A 704 8.35 -20.97 -12.46
CA ASN A 704 9.35 -21.22 -13.49
C ASN A 704 10.76 -21.00 -12.91
N GLY A 705 11.41 -22.10 -12.51
CA GLY A 705 12.82 -22.13 -12.11
C GLY A 705 13.81 -22.24 -13.28
N GLY A 706 13.32 -22.39 -14.52
CA GLY A 706 14.13 -22.46 -15.73
C GLY A 706 14.35 -21.10 -16.40
N ASN A 707 14.69 -21.13 -17.70
CA ASN A 707 14.82 -19.94 -18.53
C ASN A 707 13.47 -19.22 -18.68
N ARG A 708 13.47 -17.89 -18.57
CA ARG A 708 12.27 -17.07 -18.76
C ARG A 708 12.25 -16.50 -20.17
N ALA A 709 11.04 -16.35 -20.71
CA ALA A 709 10.88 -15.63 -21.96
C ALA A 709 11.18 -14.13 -21.72
N PRO A 710 11.75 -13.45 -22.73
CA PRO A 710 12.01 -12.02 -22.63
C PRO A 710 10.70 -11.22 -22.56
N LEU A 711 10.79 -9.97 -22.11
CA LEU A 711 9.71 -8.99 -22.19
C LEU A 711 9.90 -8.15 -23.45
N ALA A 712 8.86 -8.06 -24.28
CA ALA A 712 8.89 -7.33 -25.54
C ALA A 712 8.07 -6.03 -25.45
N GLU A 713 8.75 -4.90 -25.60
CA GLU A 713 8.15 -3.57 -25.64
C GLU A 713 8.53 -2.86 -26.94
N ILE A 714 7.59 -2.12 -27.51
CA ILE A 714 7.79 -1.33 -28.73
C ILE A 714 7.33 0.10 -28.52
N HIS A 715 8.11 1.04 -29.03
CA HIS A 715 7.80 2.46 -29.13
C HIS A 715 8.03 2.94 -30.55
N VAL A 716 7.32 4.01 -30.92
CA VAL A 716 7.49 4.71 -32.19
C VAL A 716 7.62 6.20 -31.93
N ASP A 717 8.42 6.90 -32.74
CA ASP A 717 8.57 8.35 -32.62
C ASP A 717 7.38 9.13 -33.20
N LYS A 718 6.63 8.50 -34.12
CA LYS A 718 5.44 9.05 -34.76
C LYS A 718 4.41 7.97 -35.05
N LEU A 719 3.13 8.27 -34.80
CA LEU A 719 2.02 7.37 -35.13
C LEU A 719 1.46 7.61 -36.54
N SER A 720 1.67 8.79 -37.11
CA SER A 720 1.22 9.14 -38.45
C SER A 720 2.18 10.11 -39.13
N GLY A 721 2.03 10.25 -40.46
CA GLY A 721 2.71 11.27 -41.23
C GLY A 721 2.41 11.19 -42.72
N GLY A 722 2.62 12.29 -43.43
CA GLY A 722 2.43 12.35 -44.88
C GLY A 722 3.47 11.52 -45.65
N LEU A 723 3.13 11.08 -46.87
CA LEU A 723 4.03 10.26 -47.69
C LEU A 723 5.22 11.07 -48.26
N PRO A 724 6.44 10.48 -48.35
CA PRO A 724 6.84 9.22 -47.73
C PRO A 724 6.93 9.35 -46.20
N PHE A 725 6.25 8.44 -45.48
CA PHE A 725 6.19 8.47 -44.03
C PHE A 725 7.36 7.68 -43.44
N LYS A 726 8.31 8.38 -42.83
CA LYS A 726 9.48 7.79 -42.17
C LYS A 726 9.26 7.76 -40.65
N VAL A 727 9.46 6.60 -40.05
CA VAL A 727 9.20 6.35 -38.63
C VAL A 727 10.27 5.44 -38.04
N LYS A 728 10.73 5.78 -36.83
CA LYS A 728 11.69 4.99 -36.06
C LYS A 728 10.95 4.09 -35.08
N LEU A 729 11.31 2.82 -35.09
CA LEU A 729 10.82 1.81 -34.15
C LEU A 729 11.90 1.52 -33.12
N ASN A 730 11.53 1.43 -31.85
CA ASN A 730 12.42 1.31 -30.71
C ASN A 730 11.88 0.23 -29.77
N ALA A 731 12.74 -0.69 -29.34
CA ALA A 731 12.45 -1.78 -28.41
C ALA A 731 13.38 -1.78 -27.19
N LYS A 732 13.95 -0.62 -26.83
CA LYS A 732 14.86 -0.45 -25.68
C LYS A 732 14.20 -0.74 -24.33
N GLY A 733 12.86 -0.72 -24.26
CA GLY A 733 12.11 -1.16 -23.09
C GLY A 733 12.04 -2.69 -22.95
N SER A 734 12.42 -3.44 -23.99
CA SER A 734 12.50 -4.89 -23.94
C SER A 734 13.68 -5.36 -23.09
N SER A 735 13.49 -6.45 -22.36
CA SER A 735 14.51 -6.99 -21.45
C SER A 735 14.41 -8.50 -21.35
N ASP A 736 15.52 -9.16 -21.05
CA ASP A 736 15.52 -10.57 -20.65
C ASP A 736 15.65 -10.65 -19.12
N PRO A 737 14.70 -11.31 -18.42
CA PRO A 737 14.79 -11.43 -16.97
C PRO A 737 16.03 -12.17 -16.45
N ASP A 738 16.60 -13.10 -17.23
CA ASP A 738 17.79 -13.87 -16.88
C ASP A 738 19.10 -13.21 -17.35
N GLY A 739 19.00 -12.03 -18.00
CA GLY A 739 20.14 -11.23 -18.45
C GLY A 739 20.75 -11.72 -19.76
N ASP A 740 20.00 -12.53 -20.52
CA ASP A 740 20.46 -13.07 -21.79
C ASP A 740 20.53 -12.01 -22.90
N GLN A 741 21.34 -12.33 -23.91
CA GLN A 741 21.46 -11.48 -25.10
C GLN A 741 20.20 -11.62 -25.98
N LEU A 742 19.65 -10.48 -26.40
CA LEU A 742 18.40 -10.41 -27.16
C LEU A 742 18.60 -10.23 -28.67
N THR A 743 17.65 -10.75 -29.45
CA THR A 743 17.47 -10.51 -30.89
C THR A 743 16.05 -9.98 -31.16
N TYR A 744 15.89 -9.04 -32.07
CA TYR A 744 14.63 -8.33 -32.33
C TYR A 744 14.12 -8.61 -33.75
N ILE A 745 12.93 -9.18 -33.87
CA ILE A 745 12.23 -9.46 -35.12
C ILE A 745 11.05 -8.49 -35.26
N TRP A 746 11.22 -7.48 -36.09
CA TRP A 746 10.24 -6.44 -36.38
C TRP A 746 9.25 -6.90 -37.44
N TYR A 747 7.97 -6.80 -37.14
CA TYR A 747 6.87 -7.00 -38.07
C TYR A 747 6.37 -5.62 -38.51
N LEU A 748 6.45 -5.32 -39.82
CA LEU A 748 6.32 -3.95 -40.33
C LEU A 748 4.92 -3.62 -40.90
N GLY A 749 3.89 -4.41 -40.59
CA GLY A 749 2.51 -4.18 -41.04
C GLY A 749 2.23 -4.34 -42.55
N ASN A 750 3.26 -4.35 -43.40
CA ASN A 750 3.18 -4.48 -44.86
C ASN A 750 3.47 -5.91 -45.38
N GLY A 751 3.47 -6.90 -44.47
CA GLY A 751 3.86 -8.28 -44.76
C GLY A 751 5.37 -8.55 -44.67
N ASN A 752 6.21 -7.52 -44.56
CA ASN A 752 7.65 -7.68 -44.37
C ASN A 752 8.02 -7.86 -42.89
N LYS A 753 9.12 -8.56 -42.66
CA LYS A 753 9.79 -8.65 -41.36
C LYS A 753 11.25 -8.22 -41.49
N GLN A 754 11.82 -7.74 -40.39
CA GLN A 754 13.23 -7.37 -40.31
C GLN A 754 13.82 -7.88 -38.99
N GLU A 755 15.02 -8.45 -39.01
CA GLU A 755 15.73 -8.90 -37.80
C GLU A 755 16.89 -7.95 -37.48
N THR A 756 17.06 -7.58 -36.22
CA THR A 756 18.17 -6.75 -35.73
C THR A 756 18.72 -7.27 -34.41
N LYS A 757 19.99 -6.99 -34.13
CA LYS A 757 20.61 -7.20 -32.80
C LYS A 757 20.51 -5.97 -31.90
N GLU A 758 20.41 -4.80 -32.51
CA GLU A 758 20.16 -3.56 -31.80
C GLU A 758 18.65 -3.34 -31.63
N PRO A 759 18.20 -2.73 -30.52
CA PRO A 759 16.80 -2.52 -30.21
C PRO A 759 16.15 -1.38 -31.02
N GLU A 760 16.70 -1.02 -32.18
CA GLU A 760 16.19 0.09 -32.99
C GLU A 760 16.21 -0.26 -34.49
N THR A 761 15.18 0.19 -35.21
CA THR A 761 15.14 0.16 -36.67
C THR A 761 14.35 1.36 -37.21
N GLU A 762 14.42 1.60 -38.51
CA GLU A 762 13.69 2.66 -39.19
C GLU A 762 13.00 2.10 -40.43
N VAL A 763 11.73 2.48 -40.63
CA VAL A 763 10.93 2.05 -41.78
C VAL A 763 10.35 3.28 -42.50
N THR A 764 10.21 3.18 -43.82
CA THR A 764 9.60 4.21 -44.65
C THR A 764 8.42 3.64 -45.43
N TYR A 765 7.25 4.23 -45.25
CA TYR A 765 6.03 3.87 -45.98
C TYR A 765 5.79 4.86 -47.13
N THR A 766 5.75 4.36 -48.35
CA THR A 766 5.50 5.15 -49.57
C THR A 766 4.07 5.04 -50.09
N THR A 767 3.25 4.19 -49.45
CA THR A 767 1.86 3.94 -49.83
C THR A 767 0.96 4.28 -48.66
N ALA A 768 -0.12 4.99 -48.93
CA ALA A 768 -1.13 5.33 -47.95
C ALA A 768 -1.76 4.07 -47.35
N GLY A 769 -1.95 4.02 -46.03
CA GLY A 769 -2.56 2.88 -45.36
C GLY A 769 -2.29 2.80 -43.86
N GLU A 770 -2.97 1.84 -43.22
CA GLU A 770 -2.79 1.46 -41.82
C GLU A 770 -1.78 0.30 -41.75
N TYR A 771 -0.76 0.42 -40.89
CA TYR A 771 0.30 -0.58 -40.72
C TYR A 771 0.45 -0.96 -39.25
N ALA A 772 0.02 -2.17 -38.90
CA ALA A 772 0.20 -2.74 -37.57
C ALA A 772 1.64 -3.23 -37.38
N VAL A 773 2.45 -2.46 -36.65
CA VAL A 773 3.85 -2.83 -36.35
C VAL A 773 3.99 -3.48 -34.97
N SER A 774 4.89 -4.45 -34.82
CA SER A 774 5.21 -5.09 -33.54
C SER A 774 6.64 -5.62 -33.55
N VAL A 775 7.21 -5.90 -32.39
CA VAL A 775 8.52 -6.55 -32.26
C VAL A 775 8.37 -7.87 -31.51
N GLU A 776 9.01 -8.91 -32.02
CA GLU A 776 9.23 -10.16 -31.29
C GLU A 776 10.68 -10.19 -30.81
N VAL A 777 10.86 -10.38 -29.52
CA VAL A 777 12.16 -10.41 -28.86
C VAL A 777 12.49 -11.85 -28.54
N VAL A 778 13.69 -12.30 -28.90
CA VAL A 778 14.16 -13.68 -28.74
C VAL A 778 15.43 -13.68 -27.91
N ASP A 779 15.49 -14.52 -26.88
CA ASP A 779 16.67 -14.71 -26.04
C ASP A 779 17.68 -15.70 -26.66
N ALA A 780 18.84 -15.86 -26.00
CA ALA A 780 19.91 -16.76 -26.46
C ALA A 780 19.54 -18.26 -26.35
N HIS A 781 18.53 -18.60 -25.56
CA HIS A 781 18.02 -19.95 -25.35
C HIS A 781 16.85 -20.30 -26.31
N GLY A 782 16.41 -19.34 -27.13
CA GLY A 782 15.40 -19.50 -28.16
C GLY A 782 13.96 -19.25 -27.70
N THR A 783 13.76 -18.78 -26.47
CA THR A 783 12.44 -18.33 -25.99
C THR A 783 12.16 -16.94 -26.53
N SER A 784 10.90 -16.65 -26.87
CA SER A 784 10.52 -15.36 -27.43
C SER A 784 9.22 -14.81 -26.85
N ALA A 785 9.08 -13.48 -26.92
CA ALA A 785 7.83 -12.78 -26.63
C ALA A 785 7.59 -11.71 -27.69
N ARG A 786 6.32 -11.42 -27.98
CA ARG A 786 5.93 -10.42 -28.97
C ARG A 786 5.17 -9.28 -28.31
N SER A 787 5.56 -8.06 -28.64
CA SER A 787 4.89 -6.86 -28.16
C SER A 787 3.47 -6.76 -28.69
N SER A 788 2.63 -6.00 -28.00
CA SER A 788 1.39 -5.48 -28.58
C SER A 788 1.69 -4.72 -29.89
N GLY A 789 0.72 -4.73 -30.81
CA GLY A 789 0.82 -3.99 -32.06
C GLY A 789 0.61 -2.49 -31.86
N ILE A 790 1.37 -1.67 -32.58
CA ILE A 790 1.14 -0.23 -32.75
C ILE A 790 0.63 0.00 -34.17
N GLU A 791 -0.52 0.66 -34.28
CA GLU A 791 -1.05 1.07 -35.60
C GLU A 791 -0.37 2.36 -36.07
N LEU A 792 0.20 2.31 -37.27
CA LEU A 792 0.81 3.44 -37.94
C LEU A 792 -0.04 3.88 -39.14
N TYR A 793 -0.22 5.19 -39.29
CA TYR A 793 -1.05 5.77 -40.35
C TYR A 793 -0.19 6.53 -41.35
N ALA A 794 0.14 5.89 -42.47
CA ALA A 794 0.89 6.56 -43.53
C ALA A 794 -0.07 7.32 -44.47
N GLY A 795 0.23 8.58 -44.71
CA GLY A 795 -0.47 9.44 -45.68
C GLY A 795 -1.40 10.51 -45.11
N ASN A 796 -1.42 10.71 -43.79
CA ASN A 796 -2.12 11.83 -43.14
C ASN A 796 -1.26 12.37 -41.97
N GLU A 797 -0.90 13.65 -41.98
CA GLU A 797 -0.09 14.28 -40.93
C GLU A 797 -0.99 14.76 -39.77
N THR A 798 -0.48 14.83 -38.54
CA THR A 798 -1.26 15.41 -37.44
C THR A 798 -1.33 16.94 -37.63
N PRO A 799 -2.53 17.57 -37.54
CA PRO A 799 -2.64 19.04 -37.66
C PRO A 799 -1.84 19.81 -36.59
N ASP A 800 -1.06 20.82 -36.99
CA ASP A 800 -0.37 21.76 -36.10
C ASP A 800 -1.35 22.87 -35.68
N VAL A 801 -1.97 22.71 -34.51
CA VAL A 801 -2.87 23.70 -33.90
C VAL A 801 -2.05 24.63 -32.99
N LYS A 802 -2.30 25.94 -33.04
CA LYS A 802 -1.64 26.93 -32.16
C LYS A 802 -2.63 27.92 -31.60
N VAL A 803 -2.65 28.06 -30.28
CA VAL A 803 -3.40 29.08 -29.54
C VAL A 803 -2.48 30.25 -29.23
N ASN A 804 -2.72 31.40 -29.85
CA ASN A 804 -1.92 32.61 -29.66
C ASN A 804 -2.68 33.62 -28.79
N ILE A 805 -1.99 34.26 -27.84
CA ILE A 805 -2.51 35.40 -27.07
C ILE A 805 -1.83 36.69 -27.50
N THR A 806 -2.60 37.77 -27.56
CA THR A 806 -2.05 39.12 -27.70
C THR A 806 -1.91 39.77 -26.32
N GLY A 807 -0.72 40.27 -25.99
CA GLY A 807 -0.45 40.96 -24.73
C GLY A 807 0.32 40.08 -23.75
N ASN A 808 -0.09 40.09 -22.47
CA ASN A 808 0.58 39.30 -21.44
C ASN A 808 0.27 37.81 -21.61
N THR A 809 1.32 37.00 -21.74
CA THR A 809 1.27 35.56 -21.99
C THR A 809 1.40 34.71 -20.73
N MET A 810 1.56 35.34 -19.56
CA MET A 810 1.68 34.65 -18.27
C MET A 810 0.53 34.99 -17.32
N PHE A 811 0.03 36.21 -17.34
CA PHE A 811 -0.92 36.74 -16.38
C PHE A 811 -2.19 37.22 -17.06
N TYR A 812 -3.35 36.90 -16.46
CA TYR A 812 -4.57 37.63 -16.76
C TYR A 812 -4.73 38.81 -15.81
N PHE A 813 -5.46 39.85 -16.22
CA PHE A 813 -5.77 41.00 -15.37
C PHE A 813 -7.28 41.15 -15.22
N SER A 814 -7.75 41.32 -13.99
CA SER A 814 -9.17 41.42 -13.67
C SER A 814 -9.84 42.57 -14.44
N GLY A 815 -11.00 42.29 -15.05
CA GLY A 815 -11.73 43.26 -15.89
C GLY A 815 -11.13 43.51 -17.28
N LYS A 816 -10.01 42.89 -17.64
CA LYS A 816 -9.42 42.96 -18.99
C LYS A 816 -9.62 41.63 -19.73
N PRO A 817 -10.41 41.62 -20.81
CA PRO A 817 -10.57 40.43 -21.65
C PRO A 817 -9.24 40.00 -22.28
N VAL A 818 -9.01 38.69 -22.35
CA VAL A 818 -7.83 38.09 -22.97
C VAL A 818 -8.11 37.88 -24.46
N ALA A 819 -7.37 38.57 -25.32
CA ALA A 819 -7.50 38.44 -26.78
C ALA A 819 -6.70 37.25 -27.29
N TYR A 820 -7.35 36.37 -28.06
CA TYR A 820 -6.74 35.17 -28.60
C TYR A 820 -7.01 34.98 -30.10
N ASN A 821 -6.14 34.22 -30.74
CA ASN A 821 -6.31 33.72 -32.11
C ASN A 821 -5.78 32.30 -32.23
N VAL A 822 -6.57 31.42 -32.81
CA VAL A 822 -6.19 30.03 -33.09
C VAL A 822 -5.83 29.89 -34.56
N SER A 823 -4.62 29.44 -34.84
CA SER A 823 -4.21 29.05 -36.19
C SER A 823 -4.03 27.54 -36.28
N VAL A 824 -4.36 26.99 -37.45
CA VAL A 824 -4.11 25.58 -37.76
C VAL A 824 -3.38 25.49 -39.07
N LYS A 825 -2.35 24.67 -39.08
CA LYS A 825 -1.62 24.28 -40.28
C LYS A 825 -1.61 22.76 -40.39
N ASP A 826 -2.13 22.29 -41.49
CA ASP A 826 -2.17 20.88 -41.84
C ASP A 826 -1.58 20.68 -43.24
N LYS A 827 -0.83 19.60 -43.44
CA LYS A 827 -0.13 19.39 -44.70
C LYS A 827 -1.09 19.00 -45.82
N GLU A 828 -2.17 18.30 -45.50
CA GLU A 828 -3.15 17.76 -46.42
C GLU A 828 -4.34 18.72 -46.62
N ASP A 829 -4.83 19.33 -45.55
CA ASP A 829 -5.99 20.22 -45.53
C ASP A 829 -5.67 21.70 -45.77
N GLY A 830 -4.39 22.08 -45.76
CA GLY A 830 -3.94 23.47 -45.88
C GLY A 830 -3.91 24.18 -44.53
N SER A 831 -4.38 25.42 -44.44
CA SER A 831 -4.29 26.19 -43.21
C SER A 831 -5.51 27.07 -43.00
N THR A 832 -5.63 27.62 -41.80
CA THR A 832 -6.57 28.72 -41.53
C THR A 832 -6.16 30.01 -42.23
N GLU A 833 -4.88 30.18 -42.56
CA GLU A 833 -4.33 31.39 -43.22
C GLU A 833 -4.57 31.43 -44.73
N ASP A 834 -4.49 30.28 -45.41
CA ASP A 834 -4.78 30.14 -46.85
C ASP A 834 -6.28 29.88 -47.14
N GLY A 835 -7.12 29.88 -46.10
CA GLY A 835 -8.58 29.78 -46.18
C GLY A 835 -9.12 28.39 -46.51
N LYS A 836 -8.27 27.35 -46.54
CA LYS A 836 -8.68 25.97 -46.87
C LYS A 836 -9.21 25.20 -45.66
N ILE A 837 -8.76 25.55 -44.45
CA ILE A 837 -9.35 25.10 -43.20
C ILE A 837 -10.43 26.10 -42.77
N ASN A 838 -11.68 25.63 -42.69
CA ASN A 838 -12.78 26.45 -42.20
C ASN A 838 -12.66 26.63 -40.68
N ALA A 839 -12.50 27.87 -40.24
CA ALA A 839 -12.45 28.27 -38.84
C ALA A 839 -13.64 27.79 -37.99
N ALA A 840 -14.80 27.50 -38.60
CA ALA A 840 -15.96 26.92 -37.92
C ALA A 840 -15.77 25.45 -37.49
N ASN A 841 -14.74 24.77 -38.01
CA ASN A 841 -14.41 23.39 -37.66
C ASN A 841 -13.39 23.30 -36.51
N LEU A 842 -13.00 24.44 -35.93
CA LEU A 842 -12.20 24.48 -34.71
C LEU A 842 -13.11 24.31 -33.50
N TYR A 843 -12.67 23.52 -32.53
CA TYR A 843 -13.27 23.51 -31.20
C TYR A 843 -12.36 24.28 -30.24
N ILE A 844 -12.89 25.31 -29.60
CA ILE A 844 -12.15 26.22 -28.73
C ILE A 844 -12.93 26.43 -27.45
N ARG A 845 -12.26 26.35 -26.31
CA ARG A 845 -12.87 26.55 -25.00
C ARG A 845 -11.93 27.30 -24.07
N ALA A 846 -12.53 28.14 -23.24
CA ALA A 846 -11.88 28.72 -22.08
C ALA A 846 -12.46 28.14 -20.78
N ASP A 847 -11.62 27.95 -19.76
CA ASP A 847 -12.06 27.60 -18.42
C ASP A 847 -11.24 28.33 -17.35
N TYR A 848 -11.84 28.48 -16.17
CA TYR A 848 -11.23 29.11 -15.00
C TYR A 848 -11.21 28.13 -13.82
N MET A 849 -10.01 27.82 -13.31
CA MET A 849 -9.79 26.82 -12.25
C MET A 849 -8.76 27.29 -11.21
N GLU A 850 -8.68 26.59 -10.09
CA GLU A 850 -7.80 26.90 -8.97
C GLU A 850 -6.56 25.98 -8.93
N GLY A 851 -5.34 26.53 -8.84
CA GLY A 851 -4.10 25.77 -8.63
C GLY A 851 -3.39 25.25 -9.89
N ASN A 852 -2.14 24.79 -9.74
CA ASN A 852 -1.19 24.51 -10.84
C ASN A 852 -1.20 23.04 -11.33
N ASP A 853 -2.26 22.29 -11.02
CA ASP A 853 -2.34 20.86 -11.33
C ASP A 853 -2.61 20.62 -12.82
N LYS A 854 -1.52 20.38 -13.58
CA LYS A 854 -1.60 20.04 -15.00
C LYS A 854 -2.22 18.66 -15.26
N ALA A 855 -2.28 17.76 -14.27
CA ALA A 855 -2.98 16.48 -14.39
C ALA A 855 -4.51 16.65 -14.28
N GLY A 856 -4.96 17.75 -13.68
CA GLY A 856 -6.35 18.20 -13.67
C GLY A 856 -6.80 18.91 -14.96
N ILE A 857 -5.95 19.05 -15.99
CA ILE A 857 -6.33 19.65 -17.28
C ILE A 857 -7.25 18.68 -18.02
N PRO A 858 -8.53 19.02 -18.20
CA PRO A 858 -9.38 18.24 -19.04
C PRO A 858 -8.99 18.54 -20.49
N GLN A 859 -8.42 17.58 -21.23
CA GLN A 859 -8.40 17.61 -22.71
C GLN A 859 -9.82 17.44 -23.26
N ARG A 860 -10.75 18.29 -22.81
CA ARG A 860 -12.19 18.23 -23.07
C ARG A 860 -12.56 19.17 -24.22
N GLY A 861 -12.09 18.78 -25.41
CA GLY A 861 -12.58 19.26 -26.69
C GLY A 861 -13.77 18.46 -27.22
N HIS A 862 -13.72 17.13 -27.11
CA HIS A 862 -14.81 16.21 -27.49
C HIS A 862 -14.95 15.02 -26.52
N GLN A 863 -14.32 15.09 -25.34
CA GLN A 863 -14.20 13.94 -24.44
C GLN A 863 -14.84 14.21 -23.07
N ILE A 864 -16.17 14.08 -22.98
CA ILE A 864 -16.88 13.73 -21.71
C ILE A 864 -16.24 12.50 -21.02
N ILE A 865 -15.37 11.81 -21.75
CA ILE A 865 -14.71 10.55 -21.49
C ILE A 865 -13.49 10.66 -20.54
N THR A 866 -12.78 11.79 -20.35
CA THR A 866 -11.50 11.73 -19.57
C THR A 866 -11.64 11.61 -18.05
N GLY A 867 -12.53 12.38 -17.40
CA GLY A 867 -12.79 12.25 -15.95
C GLY A 867 -13.58 10.99 -15.61
N ALA A 868 -14.54 10.64 -16.46
CA ALA A 868 -15.25 9.38 -16.40
C ALA A 868 -14.31 8.18 -16.63
N ILE A 869 -13.30 8.27 -17.49
CA ILE A 869 -12.28 7.21 -17.66
C ILE A 869 -11.34 7.15 -16.46
N ALA A 870 -10.86 8.27 -15.92
CA ALA A 870 -10.02 8.24 -14.72
C ALA A 870 -10.78 7.65 -13.53
N GLY A 871 -12.00 8.14 -13.26
CA GLY A 871 -12.90 7.57 -12.25
C GLY A 871 -13.27 6.12 -12.54
N ARG A 872 -13.51 5.74 -13.81
CA ARG A 872 -13.73 4.33 -14.18
C ARG A 872 -12.50 3.49 -13.91
N ASN A 873 -11.31 3.92 -14.32
CA ASN A 873 -10.06 3.21 -14.08
C ASN A 873 -9.82 3.06 -12.57
N MET A 874 -10.16 4.07 -11.77
CA MET A 874 -10.14 4.00 -10.32
C MET A 874 -11.19 3.00 -9.78
N VAL A 875 -12.41 2.95 -10.32
CA VAL A 875 -13.39 1.91 -9.95
C VAL A 875 -12.88 0.50 -10.30
N GLU A 876 -12.20 0.35 -11.43
CA GLU A 876 -11.67 -0.93 -11.92
C GLU A 876 -10.45 -1.43 -11.12
N SER A 877 -9.68 -0.49 -10.56
CA SER A 877 -8.45 -0.73 -9.78
C SER A 877 -8.66 -0.71 -8.26
N ASN A 878 -9.70 -0.06 -7.74
CA ASN A 878 -10.07 -0.10 -6.32
C ASN A 878 -11.08 -1.23 -6.03
N ASP A 879 -11.39 -1.42 -4.74
CA ASP A 879 -12.35 -2.38 -4.19
C ASP A 879 -13.82 -1.94 -4.34
N CYS A 880 -14.09 -0.75 -4.91
CA CYS A 880 -15.45 -0.24 -5.14
C CYS A 880 -16.35 -1.22 -5.93
N LYS A 881 -15.77 -1.90 -6.94
CA LYS A 881 -16.48 -2.89 -7.78
C LYS A 881 -16.92 -4.15 -7.03
N THR A 882 -16.28 -4.44 -5.90
CA THR A 882 -16.65 -5.57 -5.05
C THR A 882 -18.05 -5.35 -4.51
N CYS A 883 -18.39 -4.11 -4.14
CA CYS A 883 -19.68 -3.78 -3.52
C CYS A 883 -20.69 -3.13 -4.47
N HIS A 884 -20.24 -2.52 -5.57
CA HIS A 884 -21.08 -1.80 -6.53
C HIS A 884 -20.87 -2.31 -7.96
N LYS A 885 -21.96 -2.47 -8.72
CA LYS A 885 -21.89 -2.70 -10.18
C LYS A 885 -22.39 -1.46 -10.92
N VAL A 886 -22.05 -1.35 -12.20
CA VAL A 886 -22.47 -0.22 -13.04
C VAL A 886 -24.00 -0.13 -13.13
N ASP A 887 -24.65 -1.25 -13.48
CA ASP A 887 -26.06 -1.25 -13.89
C ASP A 887 -26.97 -2.06 -12.95
N GLU A 888 -26.41 -2.96 -12.15
CA GLU A 888 -27.14 -3.92 -11.32
C GLU A 888 -26.86 -3.72 -9.83
N LYS A 889 -27.81 -4.06 -8.97
CA LYS A 889 -27.59 -4.05 -7.52
C LYS A 889 -26.65 -5.21 -7.13
N SER A 890 -25.69 -4.95 -6.26
CA SER A 890 -24.82 -5.96 -5.61
C SER A 890 -25.12 -5.95 -4.10
N ILE A 891 -24.11 -5.92 -3.23
CA ILE A 891 -24.32 -5.61 -1.81
C ILE A 891 -24.79 -4.15 -1.63
N GLY A 892 -24.20 -3.22 -2.39
CA GLY A 892 -24.60 -1.81 -2.49
C GLY A 892 -25.48 -1.52 -3.72
N PRO A 893 -26.02 -0.28 -3.84
CA PRO A 893 -26.75 0.16 -5.03
C PRO A 893 -25.84 0.18 -6.27
N SER A 894 -26.42 0.09 -7.46
CA SER A 894 -25.65 0.26 -8.70
C SER A 894 -25.18 1.71 -8.88
N PHE A 895 -24.06 1.93 -9.58
CA PHE A 895 -23.61 3.28 -9.87
C PHE A 895 -24.66 4.09 -10.64
N LYS A 896 -25.43 3.46 -11.56
CA LYS A 896 -26.58 4.09 -12.20
C LYS A 896 -27.69 4.48 -11.21
N GLN A 897 -27.99 3.66 -10.21
CA GLN A 897 -28.99 4.01 -9.18
C GLN A 897 -28.53 5.21 -8.34
N VAL A 898 -27.24 5.29 -8.02
CA VAL A 898 -26.65 6.45 -7.35
C VAL A 898 -26.76 7.68 -8.24
N ALA A 899 -26.30 7.61 -9.49
CA ALA A 899 -26.37 8.70 -10.45
C ALA A 899 -27.80 9.22 -10.63
N GLU A 900 -28.78 8.32 -10.79
CA GLU A 900 -30.19 8.67 -10.99
C GLU A 900 -30.81 9.31 -9.74
N LYS A 901 -30.45 8.86 -8.53
CA LYS A 901 -30.93 9.45 -7.28
C LYS A 901 -30.43 10.88 -7.07
N TYR A 902 -29.21 11.18 -7.50
CA TYR A 902 -28.51 12.43 -7.19
C TYR A 902 -28.38 13.39 -8.38
N LYS A 903 -28.93 13.05 -9.56
CA LYS A 903 -28.78 13.82 -10.81
C LYS A 903 -29.21 15.29 -10.75
N ASP A 904 -30.13 15.62 -9.84
CA ASP A 904 -30.72 16.96 -9.71
C ASP A 904 -30.21 17.72 -8.46
N ASP A 905 -29.24 17.18 -7.72
CA ASP A 905 -28.68 17.78 -6.50
C ASP A 905 -27.29 18.40 -6.75
N GLU A 906 -27.21 19.73 -6.73
CA GLU A 906 -25.97 20.48 -6.94
C GLU A 906 -24.90 20.23 -5.86
N LYS A 907 -25.27 19.70 -4.69
CA LYS A 907 -24.34 19.34 -3.60
C LYS A 907 -23.92 17.87 -3.61
N ALA A 908 -24.46 17.08 -4.54
CA ALA A 908 -24.16 15.67 -4.62
C ALA A 908 -22.67 15.34 -4.80
N PRO A 909 -21.86 16.08 -5.60
CA PRO A 909 -20.44 15.78 -5.75
C PRO A 909 -19.67 15.74 -4.42
N ASP A 910 -19.77 16.82 -3.63
CA ASP A 910 -19.11 16.92 -2.33
C ASP A 910 -19.64 15.87 -1.34
N TYR A 911 -20.96 15.67 -1.30
CA TYR A 911 -21.57 14.69 -0.39
C TYR A 911 -21.14 13.25 -0.71
N LEU A 912 -21.14 12.88 -2.00
CA LEU A 912 -20.74 11.54 -2.43
C LEU A 912 -19.23 11.31 -2.27
N ALA A 913 -18.41 12.33 -2.52
CA ALA A 913 -16.97 12.27 -2.25
C ALA A 913 -16.69 12.04 -0.75
N ASP A 914 -17.39 12.77 0.13
CA ASP A 914 -17.26 12.58 1.58
C ASP A 914 -17.73 11.19 2.02
N LYS A 915 -18.80 10.67 1.40
CA LYS A 915 -19.28 9.29 1.64
C LYS A 915 -18.28 8.22 1.19
N ILE A 916 -17.57 8.42 0.07
CA ILE A 916 -16.53 7.50 -0.39
C ILE A 916 -15.38 7.45 0.64
N ILE A 917 -14.93 8.61 1.10
CA ILE A 917 -13.78 8.74 2.01
C ILE A 917 -14.12 8.20 3.40
N LYS A 918 -15.29 8.56 3.95
CA LYS A 918 -15.66 8.24 5.35
C LYS A 918 -16.51 6.98 5.50
N GLY A 919 -17.03 6.44 4.41
CA GLY A 919 -18.02 5.36 4.43
C GLY A 919 -19.36 5.80 5.03
N GLY A 920 -20.22 4.82 5.34
CA GLY A 920 -21.46 5.04 6.09
C GLY A 920 -22.62 4.13 5.70
N GLY A 921 -23.66 4.06 6.54
CA GLY A 921 -24.83 3.20 6.34
C GLY A 921 -26.17 3.96 6.32
N GLY A 922 -27.27 3.23 6.12
CA GLY A 922 -28.65 3.72 6.32
C GLY A 922 -29.32 4.44 5.14
N VAL A 923 -28.58 4.81 4.09
CA VAL A 923 -29.15 5.52 2.91
C VAL A 923 -29.79 4.55 1.90
N TRP A 924 -29.32 3.30 1.86
CA TRP A 924 -29.69 2.29 0.86
C TRP A 924 -30.02 0.91 1.46
N GLY A 925 -30.16 0.81 2.79
CA GLY A 925 -30.42 -0.44 3.52
C GLY A 925 -29.52 -0.59 4.76
N GLU A 926 -29.47 -1.81 5.30
CA GLU A 926 -28.69 -2.18 6.50
C GLU A 926 -27.19 -2.34 6.23
N THR A 927 -26.79 -2.57 4.98
CA THR A 927 -25.37 -2.68 4.59
C THR A 927 -24.69 -1.31 4.63
N ALA A 928 -23.64 -1.19 5.45
CA ALA A 928 -22.77 -0.02 5.47
C ALA A 928 -21.73 -0.06 4.33
N MET A 929 -21.42 1.10 3.76
CA MET A 929 -20.33 1.31 2.83
C MET A 929 -19.01 1.47 3.60
N SER A 930 -17.98 0.72 3.21
CA SER A 930 -16.63 0.83 3.77
C SER A 930 -16.02 2.21 3.50
N ALA A 931 -15.19 2.69 4.42
CA ALA A 931 -14.47 3.95 4.29
C ALA A 931 -13.19 3.78 3.44
N HIS A 932 -12.86 4.78 2.63
CA HIS A 932 -11.64 4.84 1.83
C HIS A 932 -10.80 6.08 2.22
N PRO A 933 -10.26 6.15 3.45
CA PRO A 933 -9.63 7.37 3.98
C PRO A 933 -8.35 7.78 3.26
N THR A 934 -7.77 6.87 2.45
CA THR A 934 -6.57 7.11 1.64
C THR A 934 -6.88 7.71 0.27
N ILE A 935 -8.14 7.64 -0.20
CA ILE A 935 -8.57 8.32 -1.42
C ILE A 935 -8.62 9.81 -1.12
N THR A 936 -7.85 10.60 -1.87
CA THR A 936 -7.85 12.05 -1.72
C THR A 936 -9.21 12.64 -2.13
N ASN A 937 -9.52 13.84 -1.65
CA ASN A 937 -10.76 14.51 -2.03
C ASN A 937 -10.88 14.69 -3.56
N SER A 938 -9.76 14.92 -4.25
CA SER A 938 -9.75 15.04 -5.71
C SER A 938 -10.09 13.73 -6.42
N GLU A 939 -9.48 12.61 -6.01
CA GLU A 939 -9.75 11.27 -6.56
C GLU A 939 -11.20 10.84 -6.27
N ALA A 940 -11.71 11.14 -5.09
CA ALA A 940 -13.11 10.90 -4.73
C ALA A 940 -14.07 11.67 -5.67
N HIS A 941 -13.75 12.91 -6.03
CA HIS A 941 -14.54 13.67 -7.00
C HIS A 941 -14.47 13.08 -8.41
N GLN A 942 -13.33 12.53 -8.84
CA GLN A 942 -13.22 11.84 -10.13
C GLN A 942 -14.06 10.56 -10.19
N LEU A 943 -14.11 9.80 -9.09
CA LEU A 943 -15.02 8.66 -8.94
C LEU A 943 -16.48 9.11 -9.06
N VAL A 944 -16.86 10.19 -8.39
CA VAL A 944 -18.22 10.73 -8.47
C VAL A 944 -18.54 11.24 -9.88
N GLU A 945 -17.60 11.88 -10.58
CA GLU A 945 -17.78 12.27 -11.98
C GLU A 945 -18.09 11.06 -12.87
N TYR A 946 -17.36 9.95 -12.71
CA TYR A 946 -17.67 8.71 -13.43
C TYR A 946 -19.07 8.21 -13.09
N ILE A 947 -19.43 8.11 -11.80
CA ILE A 947 -20.75 7.66 -11.37
C ILE A 947 -21.86 8.53 -12.00
N MET A 948 -21.75 9.85 -11.87
CA MET A 948 -22.73 10.79 -12.41
C MET A 948 -22.79 10.76 -13.95
N SER A 949 -21.67 10.44 -14.63
CA SER A 949 -21.65 10.26 -16.09
C SER A 949 -22.50 9.09 -16.60
N LEU A 950 -22.83 8.13 -15.72
CA LEU A 950 -23.71 7.01 -16.04
C LEU A 950 -25.20 7.43 -16.03
N GLY A 951 -25.51 8.69 -15.66
CA GLY A 951 -26.84 9.30 -15.68
C GLY A 951 -27.23 9.94 -17.02
N GLY A 952 -28.53 10.08 -17.26
CA GLY A 952 -29.11 10.29 -18.61
C GLY A 952 -29.10 11.69 -19.25
N ASN A 953 -28.29 12.68 -18.82
CA ASN A 953 -28.33 14.03 -19.44
C ASN A 953 -26.99 14.79 -19.39
N ASN A 954 -26.21 14.78 -20.47
CA ASN A 954 -25.07 15.70 -20.65
C ASN A 954 -25.36 16.69 -21.79
N LYS A 955 -25.79 17.92 -21.49
CA LYS A 955 -25.92 19.02 -22.47
C LYS A 955 -24.54 19.60 -22.77
N ALA A 956 -24.06 19.50 -24.02
CA ALA A 956 -22.77 20.05 -24.44
C ALA A 956 -22.81 21.59 -24.58
N THR A 957 -21.79 22.27 -24.05
CA THR A 957 -21.58 23.71 -24.19
C THR A 957 -21.03 24.06 -25.60
N PRO A 958 -21.46 25.15 -26.26
CA PRO A 958 -20.95 25.57 -27.58
C PRO A 958 -19.47 25.97 -27.57
N SER A 959 -18.78 25.76 -28.70
CA SER A 959 -17.39 26.21 -28.94
C SER A 959 -17.28 27.73 -29.08
N LEU A 960 -16.15 28.30 -28.66
CA LEU A 960 -15.76 29.69 -28.92
C LEU A 960 -15.32 29.90 -30.38
N PRO A 961 -15.36 31.15 -30.92
CA PRO A 961 -14.88 31.47 -32.27
C PRO A 961 -13.35 31.37 -32.42
N ALA A 962 -12.85 31.25 -33.66
CA ALA A 962 -11.42 31.12 -33.96
C ALA A 962 -10.52 32.27 -33.48
N SER A 963 -11.10 33.47 -33.38
CA SER A 963 -10.46 34.64 -32.79
C SER A 963 -11.49 35.43 -32.00
N GLY A 964 -11.08 35.98 -30.88
CA GLY A 964 -11.97 36.80 -30.06
C GLY A 964 -11.32 37.22 -28.75
N THR A 965 -12.16 37.63 -27.81
CA THR A 965 -11.74 37.90 -26.44
C THR A 965 -12.50 36.99 -25.48
N VAL A 966 -11.87 36.65 -24.37
CA VAL A 966 -12.50 35.88 -23.30
C VAL A 966 -12.35 36.59 -21.96
N ASP A 967 -13.40 36.56 -21.15
CA ASP A 967 -13.30 36.94 -19.74
C ASP A 967 -12.40 35.92 -19.03
N PRO A 968 -11.27 36.34 -18.45
CA PRO A 968 -10.33 35.42 -17.83
C PRO A 968 -10.91 34.61 -16.66
N THR A 969 -11.99 35.08 -16.04
CA THR A 969 -12.68 34.36 -14.97
C THR A 969 -13.82 33.48 -15.47
N THR A 970 -14.18 33.59 -16.75
CA THR A 970 -15.33 32.89 -17.37
C THR A 970 -16.65 33.10 -16.60
N GLY A 971 -16.81 34.25 -15.93
CA GLY A 971 -17.97 34.57 -15.08
C GLY A 971 -17.96 33.95 -13.67
N LYS A 972 -16.87 33.27 -13.26
CA LYS A 972 -16.69 32.73 -11.90
C LYS A 972 -16.04 33.77 -10.97
N PRO A 973 -16.16 33.66 -9.63
CA PRO A 973 -15.45 34.54 -8.71
C PRO A 973 -13.93 34.40 -8.81
N GLU A 974 -13.21 35.52 -8.86
CA GLU A 974 -11.74 35.53 -8.92
C GLU A 974 -11.12 34.92 -7.64
N LYS A 975 -10.15 34.02 -7.83
CA LYS A 975 -9.38 33.31 -6.80
C LYS A 975 -7.91 33.75 -6.82
N ASP A 976 -7.25 33.68 -5.66
CA ASP A 976 -5.88 34.17 -5.49
C ASP A 976 -4.83 33.43 -6.34
N ASN A 977 -5.05 32.15 -6.58
CA ASN A 977 -4.30 31.19 -7.40
C ASN A 977 -5.12 30.71 -8.62
N GLY A 978 -6.07 31.52 -9.06
CA GLY A 978 -6.88 31.20 -10.24
C GLY A 978 -6.07 31.19 -11.53
N MET A 979 -6.51 30.38 -12.49
CA MET A 979 -5.88 30.24 -13.80
C MET A 979 -6.94 30.16 -14.90
N LEU A 980 -6.72 30.94 -15.96
CA LEU A 980 -7.42 30.81 -17.23
C LEU A 980 -6.70 29.78 -18.08
N TYR A 981 -7.44 28.78 -18.53
CA TYR A 981 -7.03 27.85 -19.57
C TYR A 981 -7.74 28.19 -20.87
N LEU A 982 -7.01 28.28 -21.97
CA LEU A 982 -7.59 28.39 -23.30
C LEU A 982 -7.03 27.27 -24.18
N MET A 983 -7.93 26.45 -24.70
CA MET A 983 -7.59 25.23 -25.46
C MET A 983 -8.28 25.24 -26.81
N ALA A 984 -7.59 24.73 -27.82
CA ALA A 984 -8.13 24.53 -29.16
C ALA A 984 -7.82 23.14 -29.70
N SER A 985 -8.70 22.63 -30.55
CA SER A 985 -8.50 21.39 -31.31
C SER A 985 -9.09 21.48 -32.71
N TYR A 986 -8.46 20.81 -33.68
CA TYR A 986 -8.94 20.66 -35.05
C TYR A 986 -8.81 19.21 -35.49
N THR A 987 -9.83 18.69 -36.15
CA THR A 987 -9.78 17.36 -36.79
C THR A 987 -9.76 17.55 -38.29
N ASP A 988 -8.76 16.99 -38.96
CA ASP A 988 -8.62 17.05 -40.42
C ASP A 988 -9.74 16.25 -41.14
N LYS A 989 -9.75 16.29 -42.47
CA LYS A 989 -10.73 15.57 -43.28
C LYS A 989 -10.34 14.11 -43.59
N GLY A 990 -9.12 13.70 -43.26
CA GLY A 990 -8.53 12.44 -43.72
C GLY A 990 -8.33 12.35 -45.25
N GLY A 991 -8.17 11.12 -45.76
CA GLY A 991 -7.98 10.85 -47.19
C GLY A 991 -8.56 9.49 -47.64
N PRO A 992 -8.54 9.14 -48.94
CA PRO A 992 -9.03 7.84 -49.41
C PRO A 992 -8.28 6.68 -48.75
N GLY A 993 -8.93 5.98 -47.82
CA GLY A 993 -8.32 4.89 -47.05
C GLY A 993 -7.57 5.30 -45.78
N ILE A 994 -7.69 6.56 -45.32
CA ILE A 994 -7.02 7.06 -44.10
C ILE A 994 -8.02 7.84 -43.25
N LYS A 995 -8.10 7.52 -41.96
CA LYS A 995 -9.01 8.15 -40.99
C LYS A 995 -8.62 9.59 -40.66
N PRO A 996 -9.59 10.46 -40.33
CA PRO A 996 -9.33 11.79 -39.79
C PRO A 996 -8.48 11.79 -38.50
N ILE A 997 -7.56 12.74 -38.35
CA ILE A 997 -6.70 12.89 -37.15
C ILE A 997 -6.93 14.27 -36.52
N THR A 998 -6.84 14.34 -35.18
CA THR A 998 -7.06 15.56 -34.40
C THR A 998 -5.75 16.11 -33.84
N GLY A 999 -5.46 17.39 -34.09
CA GLY A 999 -4.42 18.17 -33.42
C GLY A 999 -4.99 19.06 -32.31
N THR A 1000 -4.18 19.39 -31.29
CA THR A 1000 -4.59 20.20 -30.13
C THR A 1000 -3.49 21.14 -29.63
N ASP A 1001 -3.85 22.28 -29.05
CA ASP A 1001 -2.94 23.14 -28.28
C ASP A 1001 -3.67 23.82 -27.11
N ALA A 1002 -2.93 24.18 -26.06
CA ALA A 1002 -3.46 24.81 -24.87
C ALA A 1002 -2.46 25.77 -24.22
N ILE A 1003 -2.98 26.89 -23.73
CA ILE A 1003 -2.23 27.91 -23.00
C ILE A 1003 -2.86 28.15 -21.62
N THR A 1004 -2.05 28.66 -20.70
CA THR A 1004 -2.49 28.96 -19.34
C THR A 1004 -2.01 30.35 -18.93
N LEU A 1005 -2.93 31.19 -18.46
CA LEU A 1005 -2.63 32.45 -17.79
C LEU A 1005 -3.00 32.34 -16.32
N ARG A 1006 -2.11 32.73 -15.42
CA ARG A 1006 -2.34 32.69 -13.96
C ARG A 1006 -2.71 34.06 -13.39
N SER A 1007 -3.21 34.04 -12.16
CA SER A 1007 -3.44 35.23 -11.35
C SER A 1007 -2.20 36.15 -11.31
N PRO A 1008 -2.36 37.49 -11.37
CA PRO A 1008 -1.26 38.46 -11.32
C PRO A 1008 -0.69 38.63 -9.89
N LYS A 1009 -1.10 37.80 -8.94
CA LYS A 1009 -0.63 37.81 -7.55
C LYS A 1009 0.60 36.90 -7.39
N ILE A 1010 1.74 37.49 -7.05
CA ILE A 1010 2.99 36.79 -6.78
C ILE A 1010 3.18 36.74 -5.26
N ALA A 1011 3.29 35.55 -4.68
CA ALA A 1011 3.59 35.40 -3.26
C ALA A 1011 4.99 35.95 -2.96
N ALA A 1012 5.09 36.87 -2.00
CA ALA A 1012 6.37 37.53 -1.67
C ALA A 1012 7.39 36.57 -1.04
N ALA A 1013 6.94 35.48 -0.42
CA ALA A 1013 7.82 34.41 0.07
C ALA A 1013 8.27 33.43 -1.04
N GLY A 1014 7.75 33.56 -2.27
CA GLY A 1014 8.05 32.67 -3.40
C GLY A 1014 9.20 33.17 -4.30
N PHE A 1015 10.24 33.76 -3.71
CA PHE A 1015 11.38 34.31 -4.45
C PHE A 1015 12.38 33.23 -4.91
N ASP A 1016 13.12 33.50 -5.98
CA ASP A 1016 14.18 32.60 -6.50
C ASP A 1016 15.52 32.74 -5.76
N LYS A 1017 15.87 33.99 -5.42
CA LYS A 1017 17.09 34.36 -4.69
C LYS A 1017 16.77 35.54 -3.80
N SER A 1018 17.46 35.61 -2.67
CA SER A 1018 17.33 36.72 -1.75
C SER A 1018 18.57 36.89 -0.88
N ASP A 1019 18.67 38.05 -0.24
CA ASP A 1019 19.68 38.38 0.76
C ASP A 1019 19.11 39.42 1.72
N GLY A 1020 19.44 39.32 3.02
CA GLY A 1020 18.94 40.24 4.05
C GLY A 1020 17.42 40.18 4.30
N VAL A 1021 16.71 39.13 3.86
CA VAL A 1021 15.28 38.89 4.10
C VAL A 1021 15.05 37.47 4.63
N SER A 1022 14.01 37.28 5.42
CA SER A 1022 13.56 35.99 5.98
C SER A 1022 12.08 35.77 5.68
N THR A 1023 11.61 34.53 5.75
CA THR A 1023 10.18 34.20 5.62
C THR A 1023 9.56 33.89 6.97
N PHE A 1024 8.33 34.33 7.20
CA PHE A 1024 7.56 34.01 8.41
C PHE A 1024 6.15 33.54 8.05
N GLU A 1025 5.66 32.51 8.71
CA GLU A 1025 4.34 31.94 8.44
C GLU A 1025 3.38 32.20 9.60
N PHE A 1026 2.18 32.66 9.28
CA PHE A 1026 1.10 32.88 10.24
C PHE A 1026 -0.25 32.59 9.58
N ASP A 1027 -1.08 31.75 10.20
CA ASP A 1027 -2.42 31.39 9.71
C ASP A 1027 -2.40 30.90 8.24
N GLY A 1028 -1.41 30.06 7.90
CA GLY A 1028 -1.18 29.53 6.55
C GLY A 1028 -0.66 30.54 5.52
N LYS A 1029 -0.35 31.79 5.92
CA LYS A 1029 0.18 32.84 5.06
C LYS A 1029 1.68 33.04 5.27
N LYS A 1030 2.47 32.99 4.20
CA LYS A 1030 3.92 33.21 4.23
C LYS A 1030 4.26 34.65 3.85
N LEU A 1031 4.92 35.36 4.77
CA LEU A 1031 5.35 36.74 4.65
C LEU A 1031 6.86 36.81 4.37
N LEU A 1032 7.27 37.78 3.56
CA LEU A 1032 8.66 38.19 3.37
C LEU A 1032 8.99 39.33 4.35
N ILE A 1033 9.96 39.11 5.22
CA ILE A 1033 10.37 40.05 6.27
C ILE A 1033 11.82 40.50 6.02
N PRO A 1034 12.09 41.80 5.83
CA PRO A 1034 13.44 42.32 5.75
C PRO A 1034 14.09 42.35 7.14
N THR A 1035 15.36 41.97 7.23
CA THR A 1035 16.16 42.05 8.47
C THR A 1035 16.82 43.43 8.68
N GLY A 1036 16.37 44.43 7.91
CA GLY A 1036 16.93 45.78 7.84
C GLY A 1036 16.93 46.29 6.40
N SER A 1037 18.02 46.02 5.66
CA SER A 1037 18.08 46.19 4.21
C SER A 1037 18.27 44.83 3.54
N GLY A 1038 17.37 44.44 2.65
CA GLY A 1038 17.40 43.16 1.96
C GLY A 1038 16.82 43.25 0.55
N TRP A 1039 16.92 42.17 -0.21
CA TRP A 1039 16.35 42.07 -1.55
C TRP A 1039 15.89 40.65 -1.88
N ALA A 1040 14.97 40.53 -2.84
CA ALA A 1040 14.47 39.28 -3.37
C ALA A 1040 14.24 39.38 -4.89
N THR A 1041 14.41 38.28 -5.62
CA THR A 1041 14.20 38.22 -7.09
C THR A 1041 13.11 37.24 -7.50
N TYR A 1042 12.36 37.58 -8.56
CA TYR A 1042 11.34 36.73 -9.19
C TYR A 1042 11.60 36.66 -10.70
N LYS A 1043 11.97 35.50 -11.21
CA LYS A 1043 12.44 35.29 -12.59
C LYS A 1043 11.32 34.95 -13.57
N ASP A 1044 11.66 35.05 -14.85
CA ASP A 1044 10.87 34.60 -16.00
C ASP A 1044 9.45 35.19 -16.08
N LEU A 1045 9.25 36.39 -15.54
CA LEU A 1045 7.96 37.07 -15.52
C LEU A 1045 7.71 37.82 -16.83
N ASP A 1046 6.58 37.57 -17.46
CA ASP A 1046 6.08 38.44 -18.53
C ASP A 1046 5.47 39.69 -17.89
N LEU A 1047 6.18 40.82 -17.99
CA LEU A 1047 5.74 42.11 -17.45
C LEU A 1047 5.04 42.97 -18.50
N THR A 1048 4.75 42.43 -19.69
CA THR A 1048 4.10 43.19 -20.77
C THR A 1048 2.81 43.84 -20.27
N ALA A 1049 2.67 45.13 -20.53
CA ALA A 1049 1.57 46.00 -20.11
C ALA A 1049 1.38 46.17 -18.60
N VAL A 1050 2.30 45.68 -17.77
CA VAL A 1050 2.32 45.97 -16.32
C VAL A 1050 2.79 47.40 -16.10
N ASP A 1051 2.00 48.19 -15.38
CA ASP A 1051 2.23 49.61 -15.10
C ASP A 1051 2.29 49.94 -13.59
N GLY A 1052 2.21 48.90 -12.76
CA GLY A 1052 2.37 49.05 -11.33
C GLY A 1052 2.42 47.73 -10.59
N ILE A 1053 2.82 47.80 -9.33
CA ILE A 1053 2.83 46.69 -8.39
C ILE A 1053 2.18 47.17 -7.10
N ASN A 1054 1.07 46.53 -6.74
CA ASN A 1054 0.43 46.71 -5.45
C ASN A 1054 1.06 45.75 -4.44
N ILE A 1055 1.77 46.30 -3.47
CA ILE A 1055 2.44 45.58 -2.40
C ILE A 1055 1.43 45.40 -1.26
N ILE A 1056 1.05 44.17 -0.98
CA ILE A 1056 0.18 43.81 0.14
C ILE A 1056 1.08 43.44 1.33
N TYR A 1057 0.94 44.14 2.45
CA TYR A 1057 1.82 43.97 3.61
C TYR A 1057 1.06 44.05 4.95
N PHE A 1058 1.75 43.60 5.99
CA PHE A 1058 1.34 43.59 7.39
C PHE A 1058 2.45 44.17 8.25
N THR A 1059 2.06 44.81 9.35
CA THR A 1059 2.99 45.22 10.42
C THR A 1059 2.41 44.77 11.75
N GLN A 1060 3.26 44.38 12.71
CA GLN A 1060 2.79 43.99 14.05
C GLN A 1060 2.26 45.22 14.81
N GLU A 1061 3.03 46.30 14.78
CA GLU A 1061 2.68 47.62 15.32
C GLU A 1061 2.77 48.68 14.21
N PRO A 1062 2.25 49.90 14.40
CA PRO A 1062 2.52 51.01 13.49
C PRO A 1062 4.03 51.24 13.32
N LEU A 1063 4.47 51.48 12.08
CA LEU A 1063 5.88 51.77 11.78
C LEU A 1063 6.28 53.10 12.40
N GLN A 1064 7.52 53.22 12.88
CA GLN A 1064 8.02 54.43 13.52
C GLN A 1064 8.73 55.37 12.54
N HIS A 1065 9.34 54.81 11.49
CA HIS A 1065 10.06 55.54 10.45
C HIS A 1065 9.74 55.02 9.04
N GLY A 1066 9.37 53.75 8.89
CA GLY A 1066 8.90 53.15 7.63
C GLY A 1066 9.98 52.41 6.82
N TYR A 1067 9.58 51.89 5.66
CA TYR A 1067 10.42 51.17 4.70
C TYR A 1067 10.25 51.74 3.29
N ILE A 1068 11.31 51.67 2.48
CA ILE A 1068 11.31 51.96 1.04
C ILE A 1068 11.43 50.64 0.30
N VAL A 1069 10.48 50.37 -0.59
CA VAL A 1069 10.51 49.20 -1.49
C VAL A 1069 10.79 49.69 -2.91
N GLU A 1070 11.97 49.38 -3.44
CA GLU A 1070 12.39 49.69 -4.81
C GLU A 1070 12.14 48.48 -5.71
N ILE A 1071 11.60 48.74 -6.90
CA ILE A 1071 11.40 47.73 -7.94
C ILE A 1071 12.42 47.99 -9.06
N LEU A 1072 13.30 47.03 -9.31
CA LEU A 1072 14.33 47.11 -10.34
C LEU A 1072 14.20 45.96 -11.35
N LEU A 1073 14.58 46.23 -12.58
CA LEU A 1073 14.53 45.27 -13.69
C LEU A 1073 15.82 44.48 -13.79
N ASP A 1074 15.70 43.15 -13.85
CA ASP A 1074 16.70 42.11 -14.11
C ASP A 1074 17.81 41.92 -13.04
N LYS A 1075 18.34 42.99 -12.45
CA LYS A 1075 19.48 42.93 -11.53
C LYS A 1075 19.52 44.10 -10.56
N ALA A 1076 20.39 44.00 -9.54
CA ALA A 1076 20.49 44.99 -8.46
C ALA A 1076 20.88 46.41 -8.93
N ASP A 1077 21.68 46.54 -9.97
CA ASP A 1077 22.05 47.81 -10.61
C ASP A 1077 21.21 48.10 -11.87
N GLY A 1078 20.12 47.35 -12.07
CA GLY A 1078 19.25 47.46 -13.22
C GLY A 1078 18.37 48.71 -13.21
N GLN A 1079 17.57 48.87 -14.28
CA GLN A 1079 16.66 50.00 -14.39
C GLN A 1079 15.64 49.97 -13.24
N LYS A 1080 15.62 51.01 -12.42
CA LYS A 1080 14.58 51.21 -11.40
C LYS A 1080 13.27 51.55 -12.11
N LEU A 1081 12.27 50.69 -11.98
CA LEU A 1081 10.93 50.92 -12.51
C LEU A 1081 10.20 51.95 -11.64
N GLY A 1082 10.27 51.78 -10.32
CA GLY A 1082 9.66 52.70 -9.36
C GLY A 1082 10.01 52.35 -7.92
N GLU A 1083 9.46 53.09 -6.98
CA GLU A 1083 9.53 52.78 -5.55
C GLU A 1083 8.23 53.16 -4.83
N ALA A 1084 8.01 52.58 -3.66
CA ALA A 1084 6.97 52.99 -2.73
C ALA A 1084 7.54 53.10 -1.31
N THR A 1085 7.09 54.12 -0.58
CA THR A 1085 7.40 54.30 0.84
C THR A 1085 6.24 53.78 1.68
N ILE A 1086 6.51 52.78 2.51
CA ILE A 1086 5.61 52.24 3.53
C ILE A 1086 5.91 52.98 4.83
N GLY A 1087 5.16 54.06 5.12
CA GLY A 1087 5.47 55.00 6.21
C GLY A 1087 4.72 54.75 7.53
N VAL A 1088 4.86 55.69 8.47
CA VAL A 1088 4.35 55.67 9.86
C VAL A 1088 2.82 55.61 10.03
N GLY A 1089 2.07 55.68 8.92
CA GLY A 1089 0.61 55.54 8.90
C GLY A 1089 0.10 54.12 8.72
N ALA A 1090 0.98 53.11 8.64
CA ALA A 1090 0.60 51.71 8.54
C ALA A 1090 -0.15 51.25 9.80
N LYS A 1091 -1.31 50.58 9.61
CA LYS A 1091 -2.10 50.07 10.72
C LYS A 1091 -1.53 48.72 11.18
N GLY A 1092 -1.15 48.63 12.46
CA GLY A 1092 -0.75 47.37 13.07
C GLY A 1092 -1.86 46.32 13.01
N MET A 1093 -1.48 45.06 12.83
CA MET A 1093 -2.36 43.88 12.75
C MET A 1093 -3.48 43.95 11.68
N ALA A 1094 -3.35 44.80 10.66
CA ALA A 1094 -4.29 44.88 9.56
C ALA A 1094 -3.57 44.85 8.20
N GLN A 1095 -4.17 44.19 7.22
CA GLN A 1095 -3.65 44.17 5.86
C GLN A 1095 -3.68 45.59 5.29
N SER A 1096 -2.52 46.05 4.82
CA SER A 1096 -2.34 47.37 4.21
C SER A 1096 -1.70 47.21 2.83
N ASN A 1097 -1.85 48.24 1.99
CA ASN A 1097 -1.39 48.22 0.61
C ASN A 1097 -0.50 49.43 0.31
N ALA A 1098 0.54 49.24 -0.50
CA ALA A 1098 1.38 50.30 -1.02
C ALA A 1098 1.57 50.11 -2.53
N MET A 1099 1.33 51.16 -3.31
CA MET A 1099 1.39 51.08 -4.76
C MET A 1099 2.72 51.62 -5.27
N VAL A 1100 3.42 50.83 -6.07
CA VAL A 1100 4.51 51.29 -6.95
C VAL A 1100 3.90 51.49 -8.34
N SER A 1101 4.01 52.68 -8.92
CA SER A 1101 3.53 52.96 -10.29
C SER A 1101 4.68 53.32 -11.20
N PHE A 1102 4.65 52.84 -12.45
CA PHE A 1102 5.68 53.07 -13.44
C PHE A 1102 5.11 53.05 -14.87
N PRO A 1103 5.82 53.60 -15.87
CA PRO A 1103 5.38 53.48 -17.27
C PRO A 1103 5.21 52.01 -17.66
N PRO A 1104 4.17 51.63 -18.45
CA PRO A 1104 3.95 50.25 -18.85
C PRO A 1104 5.20 49.63 -19.50
N VAL A 1105 5.54 48.40 -19.13
CA VAL A 1105 6.61 47.66 -19.80
C VAL A 1105 6.12 47.19 -21.17
N THR A 1106 6.87 47.52 -22.24
CA THR A 1106 6.42 47.37 -23.64
C THR A 1106 7.35 46.53 -24.53
N ASP A 1107 8.43 45.97 -24.00
CA ASP A 1107 9.44 45.28 -24.81
C ASP A 1107 9.10 43.81 -25.13
N ALA A 1108 7.99 43.31 -24.61
CA ALA A 1108 7.47 41.95 -24.81
C ALA A 1108 8.47 40.85 -24.42
N LYS A 1109 9.37 41.12 -23.46
CA LYS A 1109 10.34 40.15 -22.95
C LYS A 1109 9.96 39.67 -21.55
N LYS A 1110 10.49 38.49 -21.21
CA LYS A 1110 10.49 38.00 -19.83
C LYS A 1110 11.62 38.67 -19.05
N HIS A 1111 11.31 39.11 -17.84
CA HIS A 1111 12.24 39.80 -16.96
C HIS A 1111 12.37 39.12 -15.60
N THR A 1112 13.45 39.46 -14.91
CA THR A 1112 13.55 39.20 -13.46
C THR A 1112 13.14 40.46 -12.70
N LEU A 1113 12.16 40.35 -11.82
CA LEU A 1113 11.79 41.43 -10.90
C LEU A 1113 12.72 41.41 -9.70
N PHE A 1114 13.56 42.43 -9.54
CA PHE A 1114 14.44 42.60 -8.39
C PHE A 1114 13.79 43.58 -7.40
N VAL A 1115 13.32 43.07 -6.27
CA VAL A 1115 12.67 43.87 -5.22
C VAL A 1115 13.68 44.16 -4.12
N ARG A 1116 14.00 45.43 -3.89
CA ARG A 1116 14.88 45.86 -2.80
C ARG A 1116 14.08 46.54 -1.71
N ILE A 1117 14.30 46.16 -0.45
CA ILE A 1117 13.60 46.66 0.72
C ILE A 1117 14.63 47.27 1.67
N LYS A 1118 14.43 48.54 2.05
CA LYS A 1118 15.31 49.27 2.96
C LYS A 1118 14.48 49.92 4.06
N ALA A 1119 14.95 49.89 5.30
CA ALA A 1119 14.41 50.79 6.33
C ALA A 1119 14.62 52.25 5.89
N ALA A 1120 13.59 53.08 6.03
CA ALA A 1120 13.67 54.52 5.72
C ALA A 1120 14.57 55.26 6.73
N ASP A 1121 14.70 54.72 7.95
CA ASP A 1121 15.62 55.14 8.99
C ASP A 1121 16.23 53.90 9.68
N PRO A 1122 17.56 53.82 9.92
CA PRO A 1122 18.18 52.74 10.69
C PRO A 1122 17.63 52.52 12.11
N ALA A 1123 16.94 53.53 12.67
CA ALA A 1123 16.25 53.44 13.95
C ALA A 1123 14.94 52.64 13.90
N GLU A 1124 14.40 52.31 12.72
CA GLU A 1124 13.21 51.46 12.60
C GLU A 1124 13.45 50.08 13.21
N LYS A 1125 12.60 49.70 14.16
CA LYS A 1125 12.64 48.40 14.87
C LYS A 1125 11.39 47.56 14.61
N THR A 1126 10.32 48.15 14.10
CA THR A 1126 9.08 47.44 13.80
C THR A 1126 9.24 46.63 12.51
N GLY A 1127 8.92 45.33 12.58
CA GLY A 1127 9.01 44.43 11.44
C GLY A 1127 7.93 44.68 10.40
N LEU A 1128 8.33 44.73 9.12
CA LEU A 1128 7.44 44.74 7.95
C LEU A 1128 7.31 43.31 7.41
N GLY A 1129 6.10 42.79 7.23
CA GLY A 1129 5.85 41.54 6.54
C GLY A 1129 5.13 41.79 5.21
N ILE A 1130 5.78 41.52 4.08
CA ILE A 1130 5.15 41.62 2.76
C ILE A 1130 4.52 40.28 2.41
N LEU A 1131 3.23 40.25 2.09
CA LEU A 1131 2.51 39.02 1.75
C LEU A 1131 2.57 38.74 0.24
N THR A 1132 2.23 39.74 -0.58
CA THR A 1132 2.01 39.54 -2.01
C THR A 1132 2.46 40.77 -2.79
N PHE A 1133 3.08 40.53 -3.96
CA PHE A 1133 3.24 41.51 -5.02
C PHE A 1133 2.17 41.27 -6.08
N GLN A 1134 1.15 42.13 -6.14
CA GLN A 1134 0.10 42.04 -7.15
C GLN A 1134 0.46 42.95 -8.33
N LEU A 1135 0.70 42.35 -9.50
CA LEU A 1135 0.96 43.08 -10.73
C LEU A 1135 -0.32 43.78 -11.20
N MET A 1136 -0.17 45.04 -11.63
CA MET A 1136 -1.26 45.89 -12.08
C MET A 1136 -1.07 46.24 -13.55
N SER A 1137 -2.18 46.35 -14.28
CA SER A 1137 -2.22 46.84 -15.65
C SER A 1137 -3.51 47.64 -15.81
N LYS A 1138 -3.43 48.98 -15.94
CA LYS A 1138 -4.62 49.84 -16.12
C LYS A 1138 -5.19 49.84 -17.52
#